data_AF-A0A0J9U738-F1
#
_entry.id   AF-A0A0J9U738-F1
#
_cell.length_a   1.000
_cell.length_b   1.000
_cell.length_c   1.000
_cell.angle_alpha   90.00
_cell.angle_beta   90.00
_cell.angle_gamma   90.00
#
_symmetry.space_group_name_H-M   'P 1'
#
loop_
_entity.id
_entity.type
_entity.pdbx_description
1 polymer ?
#
loop_
_entity_poly.entity_id
_entity_poly.type
_entity_poly.pdbx_seq_one_letter_code
_entity_poly.pdbx_strand_id
1 'polypeptide(L)'
;MASLKRSTETDSLASNISSKVYVRSTRSGKVQKIVREVYLRTDIPCSSKLCKACLQDAPRNAAQQAQPFVLSDKPAGTETFPQGHYLVPDTNALLNAMDLFEQSSAFYDVIILQTVLEELRNRSLPLYNRLVGLTKSEDKRFYVFFNDFRLETFVHRQANETVNDRNDRAVRLAVKWYGEHLARTKAKKLPAVVMLSDDRENLRKAKEEGLHASSLRDYVSGLEDGERLLDMVAEAQNQESFKKQGQMLYPEYFTLSRMMTGVKAGLMHQGIFNVSPYNYLEGSIKVPAFPKPLLVLGRENINRAVDGDVVVVEVLPQDQWKEPSTKIIEEDAITKNENADVEESQDLVSEKERKALQEQVRKTQKSASESKPQPTAKVVGVIKRNWRQYVGHIDPSSASKGSSQGRKQDSVFLIPMDKKIPKIRLRTRQVADLLGKRLLVTIDAWERDSRHPVGHFVRSLGELETKSAETEALLLEWDVQYRPFPKTVLDCLPREGHDWRVPTSMEDPGWRQREDLRGLLICSIDPVGCQDIDDALHAKQLPNGNYEVGVHIADVSNFVKPANAMDTEASIRGTTVYLVDKRIDMLPPLLGTDLCSLKPYVERFAFSVLWELNDNADIVNVRFTKSVIKSREAFSYEQAQLRIDDESQQDDLTKGMRMLLMLSKKLKKKRMDAGALSLSSPEVKVQTESETSDPIDVKTKQLLDTNSLVEEFMLFANVSVAAKIYEAFPQTAILRRHAAPPKTNFDELSNQLRTKRGMELRTDSSKALADSLDQCVDPKEPFFNTLVRIMATRCMMSAEYFCSGTQAYPEFRHYGLASEIYTHFTSPIRRYADLLAHRQLAAAIDYEAIHPNVRSRGRLEAVCKNINVRHRNAQMAGRASIAYYVGQALKGKVAEEDAFVMKIFSNGFVVLVPRFGTEGLIRLRDLAEPEPEAEYDAETYTLTTKGSREIKVELFQKVRVRVRDEKDEMTGKRGVKMELIEA
;
A
#
# COMPACT_ATOMS: atom_id res chain seq x y z
N MET A 1 -32.66 -41.99 -8.18
CA MET A 1 -33.88 -41.17 -7.96
C MET A 1 -34.44 -40.80 -9.31
N ALA A 2 -35.70 -41.15 -9.55
CA ALA A 2 -36.40 -40.88 -10.80
C ALA A 2 -36.45 -39.36 -11.07
N SER A 3 -35.93 -38.96 -12.23
CA SER A 3 -36.06 -37.60 -12.73
C SER A 3 -37.53 -37.38 -13.11
N LEU A 4 -38.24 -36.55 -12.35
CA LEU A 4 -39.53 -35.99 -12.74
C LEU A 4 -39.32 -35.12 -13.98
N LYS A 5 -39.34 -35.73 -15.17
CA LYS A 5 -39.60 -35.00 -16.42
C LYS A 5 -41.05 -34.53 -16.38
N ARG A 6 -41.29 -33.32 -15.87
CA ARG A 6 -42.51 -32.59 -16.23
C ARG A 6 -42.46 -32.34 -17.73
N SER A 7 -43.49 -32.78 -18.45
CA SER A 7 -43.69 -32.50 -19.87
C SER A 7 -43.84 -30.98 -20.05
N THR A 8 -42.83 -30.35 -20.65
CA THR A 8 -42.72 -28.91 -20.91
C THR A 8 -43.57 -28.41 -22.07
N GLU A 9 -44.51 -29.21 -22.59
CA GLU A 9 -45.21 -28.91 -23.84
C GLU A 9 -46.48 -28.06 -23.67
N THR A 10 -46.89 -27.70 -22.44
CA THR A 10 -48.11 -26.92 -22.17
C THR A 10 -47.91 -25.61 -21.40
N ASP A 11 -46.67 -25.25 -21.03
CA ASP A 11 -46.37 -24.01 -20.30
C ASP A 11 -45.82 -22.95 -21.25
N SER A 12 -46.53 -21.83 -21.43
CA SER A 12 -46.14 -20.72 -22.31
C SER A 12 -44.84 -20.04 -21.89
N LEU A 13 -44.39 -20.27 -20.65
CA LEU A 13 -43.13 -19.76 -20.10
C LEU A 13 -42.01 -20.83 -20.08
N ALA A 14 -42.23 -22.03 -20.63
CA ALA A 14 -41.22 -23.09 -20.67
C ALA A 14 -39.94 -22.67 -21.43
N SER A 15 -40.09 -21.83 -22.45
CA SER A 15 -38.95 -21.24 -23.19
C SER A 15 -38.10 -20.28 -22.36
N ASN A 16 -38.63 -19.77 -21.24
CA ASN A 16 -37.95 -18.80 -20.37
C ASN A 16 -37.11 -19.47 -19.27
N ILE A 17 -37.00 -20.80 -19.26
CA ILE A 17 -36.21 -21.54 -18.28
C ILE A 17 -35.22 -22.46 -19.00
N SER A 18 -33.94 -22.29 -18.69
CA SER A 18 -32.84 -23.13 -19.16
C SER A 18 -32.07 -23.71 -17.97
N SER A 19 -31.08 -24.56 -18.23
CA SER A 19 -30.19 -25.08 -17.19
C SER A 19 -28.72 -25.02 -17.60
N LYS A 20 -27.86 -24.58 -16.67
CA LYS A 20 -26.41 -24.59 -16.78
C LYS A 20 -25.86 -25.77 -15.98
N VAL A 21 -25.28 -26.73 -16.69
CA VAL A 21 -24.71 -27.94 -16.12
C VAL A 21 -23.20 -27.90 -16.28
N TYR A 22 -22.47 -28.08 -15.18
CA TYR A 22 -21.01 -28.15 -15.21
C TYR A 22 -20.47 -29.07 -14.12
N VAL A 23 -19.24 -29.54 -14.30
CA VAL A 23 -18.55 -30.42 -13.36
C VAL A 23 -17.51 -29.62 -12.61
N ARG A 24 -17.47 -29.75 -11.28
CA ARG A 24 -16.50 -29.07 -10.42
C ARG A 24 -15.79 -30.08 -9.54
N SER A 25 -14.46 -30.03 -9.54
CA SER A 25 -13.65 -30.71 -8.53
C SER A 25 -13.58 -29.87 -7.26
N THR A 26 -13.89 -30.50 -6.12
CA THR A 26 -13.78 -29.89 -4.79
C THR A 26 -12.31 -29.84 -4.36
N ARG A 27 -12.00 -29.03 -3.33
CA ARG A 27 -10.63 -28.97 -2.75
C ARG A 27 -10.14 -30.33 -2.21
N SER A 28 -11.05 -31.25 -1.92
CA SER A 28 -10.73 -32.63 -1.50
C SER A 28 -10.61 -33.62 -2.67
N GLY A 29 -10.62 -33.15 -3.92
CA GLY A 29 -10.52 -33.99 -5.12
C GLY A 29 -11.81 -34.69 -5.55
N LYS A 30 -12.93 -34.54 -4.82
CA LYS A 30 -14.23 -35.12 -5.23
C LYS A 30 -14.81 -34.35 -6.40
N VAL A 31 -15.30 -35.06 -7.40
CA VAL A 31 -15.94 -34.51 -8.60
C VAL A 31 -17.45 -34.40 -8.37
N GLN A 32 -18.02 -33.20 -8.53
CA GLN A 32 -19.44 -32.95 -8.36
C GLN A 32 -20.05 -32.38 -9.64
N LYS A 33 -21.20 -32.93 -10.07
CA LYS A 33 -22.03 -32.35 -11.13
C LYS A 33 -22.93 -31.29 -10.51
N ILE A 34 -22.78 -30.04 -10.96
CA ILE A 34 -23.60 -28.91 -10.55
C ILE A 34 -24.62 -28.62 -11.65
N VAL A 35 -25.89 -28.52 -11.27
CA VAL A 35 -26.99 -28.12 -12.14
C VAL A 35 -27.57 -26.83 -11.55
N ARG A 36 -27.66 -25.78 -12.37
CA ARG A 36 -28.29 -24.52 -12.00
C ARG A 36 -29.37 -24.18 -13.01
N GLU A 37 -30.52 -23.78 -12.51
CA GLU A 37 -31.58 -23.14 -13.28
C GLU A 37 -31.12 -21.75 -13.77
N VAL A 38 -31.49 -21.40 -15.00
CA VAL A 38 -31.20 -20.12 -15.65
C VAL A 38 -32.52 -19.56 -16.18
N TYR A 39 -32.93 -18.43 -15.64
CA TYR A 39 -34.15 -17.74 -16.07
C TYR A 39 -33.82 -16.75 -17.18
N LEU A 40 -34.48 -16.91 -18.32
CA LEU A 40 -34.34 -16.06 -19.51
C LEU A 40 -35.43 -15.00 -19.51
N ARG A 41 -35.01 -13.74 -19.60
CA ARG A 41 -35.82 -12.54 -19.44
C ARG A 41 -35.82 -11.72 -20.73
N THR A 42 -36.83 -10.88 -20.89
CA THR A 42 -36.96 -9.94 -22.03
C THR A 42 -36.80 -8.47 -21.63
N ASP A 43 -36.83 -8.19 -20.32
CA ASP A 43 -36.83 -6.85 -19.71
C ASP A 43 -35.44 -6.30 -19.37
N ILE A 44 -34.36 -6.93 -19.83
CA ILE A 44 -32.97 -6.47 -19.57
C ILE A 44 -32.64 -5.29 -20.50
N PRO A 45 -32.53 -4.04 -20.02
CA PRO A 45 -32.44 -2.88 -20.91
C PRO A 45 -31.12 -2.84 -21.69
N CYS A 46 -31.13 -2.20 -22.87
CA CYS A 46 -29.90 -1.97 -23.63
C CYS A 46 -29.04 -0.80 -23.10
N SER A 47 -29.63 0.05 -22.24
CA SER A 47 -29.03 1.24 -21.63
C SER A 47 -28.59 2.35 -22.59
N SER A 48 -29.03 2.30 -23.86
CA SER A 48 -28.84 3.38 -24.83
C SER A 48 -29.90 4.46 -24.68
N LYS A 49 -29.48 5.73 -24.53
CA LYS A 49 -30.39 6.89 -24.50
C LYS A 49 -31.25 7.04 -25.77
N LEU A 50 -30.91 6.35 -26.87
CA LEU A 50 -31.73 6.28 -28.08
C LEU A 50 -32.97 5.38 -27.94
N CYS A 51 -32.94 4.41 -27.01
CA CYS A 51 -33.97 3.40 -26.89
C CYS A 51 -35.03 3.78 -25.85
N LYS A 52 -36.21 4.21 -26.31
CA LYS A 52 -37.35 4.49 -25.43
C LYS A 52 -38.09 3.23 -24.97
N ALA A 53 -38.12 2.19 -25.80
CA ALA A 53 -38.83 0.94 -25.50
C ALA A 53 -38.22 0.25 -24.26
N CYS A 54 -36.90 0.06 -24.23
CA CYS A 54 -36.24 -0.53 -23.08
C CYS A 54 -36.39 0.30 -21.79
N LEU A 55 -36.57 1.62 -21.87
CA LEU A 55 -36.75 2.46 -20.69
C LEU A 55 -38.13 2.26 -20.05
N GLN A 56 -39.15 1.98 -20.88
CA GLN A 56 -40.50 1.67 -20.41
C GLN A 56 -40.57 0.30 -19.73
N ASP A 57 -39.89 -0.69 -20.32
CA ASP A 57 -39.87 -2.07 -19.82
C ASP A 57 -38.78 -2.30 -18.75
N ALA A 58 -37.96 -1.28 -18.43
CA ALA A 58 -36.84 -1.44 -17.51
C ALA A 58 -37.31 -1.83 -16.10
N PRO A 59 -36.65 -2.82 -15.47
CA PRO A 59 -36.99 -3.22 -14.11
C PRO A 59 -36.72 -2.05 -13.15
N ARG A 60 -37.67 -1.82 -12.25
CA ARG A 60 -37.58 -0.79 -11.22
C ARG A 60 -36.92 -1.36 -9.96
N ASN A 61 -36.10 -0.56 -9.30
CA ASN A 61 -35.51 -0.91 -8.02
C ASN A 61 -36.55 -0.91 -6.89
N ALA A 62 -36.15 -1.26 -5.66
CA ALA A 62 -37.04 -1.27 -4.50
C ALA A 62 -37.68 0.10 -4.20
N ALA A 63 -37.08 1.20 -4.66
CA ALA A 63 -37.61 2.57 -4.56
C ALA A 63 -38.49 2.97 -5.77
N GLN A 64 -38.91 2.01 -6.60
CA GLN A 64 -39.75 2.21 -7.80
C GLN A 64 -39.14 3.09 -8.89
N GLN A 65 -37.81 3.23 -8.89
CA GLN A 65 -37.05 3.99 -9.88
C GLN A 65 -36.38 3.05 -10.89
N ALA A 66 -36.52 3.35 -12.18
CA ALA A 66 -35.71 2.71 -13.22
C ALA A 66 -34.29 3.28 -13.19
N GLN A 67 -33.28 2.45 -13.45
CA GLN A 67 -31.93 2.97 -13.56
C GLN A 67 -31.79 3.86 -14.81
N PRO A 68 -31.11 5.02 -14.71
CA PRO A 68 -30.89 5.89 -15.85
C PRO A 68 -29.99 5.21 -16.88
N PHE A 69 -30.30 5.44 -18.16
CA PHE A 69 -29.52 4.90 -19.27
C PHE A 69 -28.21 5.66 -19.42
N VAL A 70 -27.10 4.91 -19.44
CA VAL A 70 -25.75 5.47 -19.34
C VAL A 70 -25.09 5.71 -20.69
N LEU A 71 -25.41 4.91 -21.72
CA LEU A 71 -24.77 5.04 -23.04
C LEU A 71 -25.33 6.25 -23.80
N SER A 72 -24.42 7.03 -24.38
CA SER A 72 -24.72 8.29 -25.06
C SER A 72 -25.61 8.09 -26.29
N ASP A 73 -26.51 9.03 -26.56
CA ASP A 73 -27.25 9.13 -27.82
C ASP A 73 -26.38 9.68 -28.97
N LYS A 74 -25.22 10.25 -28.62
CA LYS A 74 -24.19 10.75 -29.53
C LYS A 74 -22.83 10.23 -29.04
N PRO A 75 -22.50 8.95 -29.27
CA PRO A 75 -21.19 8.43 -28.91
C PRO A 75 -20.08 9.04 -29.78
N ALA A 76 -18.84 8.95 -29.31
CA ALA A 76 -17.67 9.47 -30.02
C ALA A 76 -17.50 8.78 -31.38
N GLY A 77 -17.28 9.55 -32.44
CA GLY A 77 -16.99 9.05 -33.79
C GLY A 77 -15.50 8.86 -34.05
N THR A 78 -15.19 8.04 -35.04
CA THR A 78 -13.84 7.87 -35.60
C THR A 78 -13.90 8.03 -37.12
N GLU A 79 -12.74 8.04 -37.80
CA GLU A 79 -12.70 8.02 -39.27
C GLU A 79 -13.48 6.83 -39.85
N THR A 80 -13.37 5.66 -39.21
CA THR A 80 -14.11 4.45 -39.60
C THR A 80 -15.60 4.52 -39.25
N PHE A 81 -15.95 5.21 -38.16
CA PHE A 81 -17.33 5.30 -37.64
C PHE A 81 -17.75 6.76 -37.39
N PRO A 82 -18.02 7.55 -38.44
CA PRO A 82 -18.28 8.99 -38.30
C PRO A 82 -19.58 9.33 -37.58
N GLN A 83 -20.51 8.37 -37.47
CA GLN A 83 -21.78 8.53 -36.73
C GLN A 83 -21.68 8.12 -35.25
N GLY A 84 -20.49 7.75 -34.79
CA GLY A 84 -20.25 7.22 -33.45
C GLY A 84 -20.40 5.70 -33.35
N HIS A 85 -19.88 5.12 -32.28
CA HIS A 85 -19.95 3.68 -32.05
C HIS A 85 -20.01 3.31 -30.56
N TYR A 86 -20.57 2.12 -30.28
CA TYR A 86 -20.47 1.44 -28.99
C TYR A 86 -19.47 0.29 -29.09
N LEU A 87 -18.66 0.12 -28.05
CA LEU A 87 -17.63 -0.93 -27.99
C LEU A 87 -18.12 -2.12 -27.18
N VAL A 88 -17.88 -3.33 -27.69
CA VAL A 88 -18.16 -4.59 -27.00
C VAL A 88 -16.85 -5.40 -26.93
N PRO A 89 -16.04 -5.24 -25.86
CA PRO A 89 -14.80 -5.99 -25.72
C PRO A 89 -15.06 -7.44 -25.30
N ASP A 90 -14.22 -8.35 -25.79
CA ASP A 90 -14.11 -9.72 -25.29
C ASP A 90 -13.29 -9.78 -23.98
N THR A 91 -13.12 -10.99 -23.45
CA THR A 91 -12.35 -11.20 -22.20
C THR A 91 -10.87 -10.88 -22.38
N ASN A 92 -10.27 -11.22 -23.53
CA ASN A 92 -8.83 -11.06 -23.75
C ASN A 92 -8.43 -9.58 -23.89
N ALA A 93 -9.23 -8.77 -24.57
CA ALA A 93 -9.01 -7.33 -24.69
C ALA A 93 -8.93 -6.64 -23.31
N LEU A 94 -9.79 -7.04 -22.37
CA LEU A 94 -9.78 -6.51 -21.00
C LEU A 94 -8.63 -7.06 -20.15
N LEU A 95 -8.22 -8.31 -20.37
CA LEU A 95 -7.07 -8.90 -19.67
C LEU A 95 -5.76 -8.25 -20.09
N ASN A 96 -5.62 -7.96 -21.38
CA ASN A 96 -4.38 -7.47 -21.98
C ASN A 96 -4.25 -5.94 -21.91
N ALA A 97 -5.36 -5.22 -21.78
CA ALA A 97 -5.33 -3.76 -21.91
C ALA A 97 -6.33 -3.04 -21.00
N MET A 98 -6.55 -3.52 -19.77
CA MET A 98 -7.42 -2.81 -18.80
C MET A 98 -6.99 -1.34 -18.59
N ASP A 99 -5.67 -1.07 -18.54
CA ASP A 99 -5.12 0.28 -18.39
C ASP A 99 -5.54 1.22 -19.54
N LEU A 100 -5.74 0.68 -20.74
CA LEU A 100 -6.21 1.43 -21.90
C LEU A 100 -7.71 1.81 -21.76
N PHE A 101 -8.55 0.90 -21.26
CA PHE A 101 -9.96 1.19 -20.99
C PHE A 101 -10.17 2.22 -19.86
N GLU A 102 -9.15 2.45 -19.03
CA GLU A 102 -9.16 3.47 -17.97
C GLU A 102 -8.72 4.86 -18.46
N GLN A 103 -8.12 4.98 -19.65
CA GLN A 103 -7.65 6.26 -20.20
C GLN A 103 -8.80 7.22 -20.47
N SER A 104 -8.73 8.46 -19.97
CA SER A 104 -9.81 9.44 -20.13
C SER A 104 -10.12 9.83 -21.58
N SER A 105 -9.13 9.80 -22.48
CA SER A 105 -9.26 10.30 -23.86
C SER A 105 -9.90 9.32 -24.87
N ALA A 106 -10.08 8.04 -24.52
CA ALA A 106 -10.63 7.03 -25.44
C ALA A 106 -11.60 6.07 -24.71
N PHE A 107 -12.31 5.18 -25.42
CA PHE A 107 -13.20 4.17 -24.81
C PHE A 107 -14.30 4.75 -23.91
N TYR A 108 -15.18 5.57 -24.48
CA TYR A 108 -16.21 6.25 -23.69
C TYR A 108 -17.46 5.41 -23.45
N ASP A 109 -18.04 4.83 -24.52
CA ASP A 109 -19.30 4.10 -24.50
C ASP A 109 -19.03 2.61 -24.70
N VAL A 110 -18.95 1.86 -23.59
CA VAL A 110 -18.50 0.46 -23.56
C VAL A 110 -19.58 -0.43 -22.95
N ILE A 111 -19.94 -1.50 -23.65
CA ILE A 111 -20.89 -2.52 -23.22
C ILE A 111 -20.11 -3.75 -22.77
N ILE A 112 -20.15 -4.03 -21.48
CA ILE A 112 -19.53 -5.21 -20.87
C ILE A 112 -20.57 -6.31 -20.76
N LEU A 113 -20.34 -7.44 -21.42
CA LEU A 113 -21.25 -8.58 -21.34
C LEU A 113 -21.08 -9.33 -20.01
N GLN A 114 -22.16 -9.86 -19.45
CA GLN A 114 -22.12 -10.71 -18.25
C GLN A 114 -21.16 -11.88 -18.43
N THR A 115 -21.15 -12.52 -19.60
CA THR A 115 -20.24 -13.64 -19.89
C THR A 115 -18.77 -13.22 -19.75
N VAL A 116 -18.40 -12.07 -20.30
CA VAL A 116 -17.04 -11.48 -20.22
C VAL A 116 -16.71 -11.10 -18.79
N LEU A 117 -17.65 -10.47 -18.08
CA LEU A 117 -17.48 -10.05 -16.69
C LEU A 117 -17.27 -11.24 -15.73
N GLU A 118 -18.03 -12.33 -15.90
CA GLU A 118 -17.88 -13.56 -15.12
C GLU A 118 -16.57 -14.27 -15.41
N GLU A 119 -16.15 -14.32 -16.68
CA GLU A 119 -14.87 -14.91 -17.07
C GLU A 119 -13.70 -14.11 -16.50
N LEU A 120 -13.74 -12.78 -16.62
CA LEU A 120 -12.74 -11.89 -16.04
C LEU A 120 -12.65 -12.07 -14.52
N ARG A 121 -13.78 -12.18 -13.80
CA ARG A 121 -13.79 -12.45 -12.36
C ARG A 121 -13.10 -13.76 -11.99
N ASN A 122 -13.28 -14.79 -12.81
CA ASN A 122 -12.70 -16.11 -12.57
C ASN A 122 -11.19 -16.14 -12.90
N ARG A 123 -10.75 -15.38 -13.92
CA ARG A 123 -9.34 -15.28 -14.33
C ARG A 123 -8.53 -14.29 -13.49
N SER A 124 -9.10 -13.13 -13.19
CA SER A 124 -8.47 -12.04 -12.43
C SER A 124 -9.49 -11.20 -11.66
N LEU A 125 -9.67 -11.51 -10.36
CA LEU A 125 -10.51 -10.73 -9.46
C LEU A 125 -10.09 -9.24 -9.34
N PRO A 126 -8.79 -8.88 -9.34
CA PRO A 126 -8.37 -7.47 -9.37
C PRO A 126 -8.86 -6.71 -10.61
N LEU A 127 -8.73 -7.28 -11.81
CA LEU A 127 -9.22 -6.65 -13.04
C LEU A 127 -10.74 -6.55 -13.07
N TYR A 128 -11.44 -7.56 -12.54
CA TYR A 128 -12.88 -7.47 -12.32
C TYR A 128 -13.27 -6.29 -11.42
N ASN A 129 -12.58 -6.08 -10.30
CA ASN A 129 -12.85 -4.96 -9.41
C ASN A 129 -12.58 -3.61 -10.09
N ARG A 130 -11.49 -3.49 -10.87
CA ARG A 130 -11.20 -2.30 -11.69
C ARG A 130 -12.32 -2.01 -12.68
N LEU A 131 -12.76 -3.04 -13.43
CA LEU A 131 -13.86 -2.91 -14.40
C LEU A 131 -15.18 -2.52 -13.75
N VAL A 132 -15.52 -3.12 -12.60
CA VAL A 132 -16.70 -2.73 -11.82
C VAL A 132 -16.57 -1.28 -11.32
N GLY A 133 -15.36 -0.83 -10.97
CA GLY A 133 -15.06 0.57 -10.69
C GLY A 133 -15.43 1.49 -11.86
N LEU A 134 -15.05 1.11 -13.10
CA LEU A 134 -15.39 1.87 -14.31
C LEU A 134 -16.90 2.00 -14.54
N THR A 135 -17.68 0.97 -14.22
CA THR A 135 -19.17 1.03 -14.32
C THR A 135 -19.82 2.01 -13.35
N LYS A 136 -19.07 2.46 -12.33
CA LYS A 136 -19.51 3.46 -11.34
C LYS A 136 -18.90 4.84 -11.59
N SER A 137 -18.01 4.96 -12.57
CA SER A 137 -17.38 6.22 -12.93
C SER A 137 -18.37 7.11 -13.68
N GLU A 138 -18.28 8.43 -13.49
CA GLU A 138 -19.08 9.41 -14.25
C GLU A 138 -18.36 9.84 -15.55
N ASP A 139 -17.03 9.77 -15.57
CA ASP A 139 -16.20 10.16 -16.74
C ASP A 139 -16.31 9.16 -17.89
N LYS A 140 -16.76 7.93 -17.59
CA LYS A 140 -16.85 6.79 -18.50
C LYS A 140 -18.24 6.19 -18.48
N ARG A 141 -18.75 5.78 -19.64
CA ARG A 141 -20.09 5.20 -19.81
C ARG A 141 -19.98 3.71 -20.04
N PHE A 142 -19.73 2.98 -18.96
CA PHE A 142 -19.64 1.53 -18.98
C PHE A 142 -20.95 0.92 -18.50
N TYR A 143 -21.53 0.04 -19.31
CA TYR A 143 -22.77 -0.65 -18.99
C TYR A 143 -22.58 -2.16 -18.96
N VAL A 144 -23.06 -2.82 -17.90
CA VAL A 144 -23.08 -4.29 -17.83
C VAL A 144 -24.39 -4.81 -18.41
N PHE A 145 -24.30 -5.50 -19.54
CA PHE A 145 -25.43 -6.14 -20.19
C PHE A 145 -25.49 -7.63 -19.83
N PHE A 146 -26.59 -8.04 -19.19
CA PHE A 146 -26.81 -9.41 -18.73
C PHE A 146 -27.26 -10.35 -19.87
N ASN A 147 -26.38 -10.56 -20.84
CA ASN A 147 -26.64 -11.37 -22.03
C ASN A 147 -26.99 -12.84 -21.71
N ASP A 148 -26.41 -13.43 -20.67
CA ASP A 148 -26.71 -14.82 -20.27
C ASP A 148 -28.09 -14.96 -19.58
N PHE A 149 -28.74 -13.86 -19.24
CA PHE A 149 -30.11 -13.86 -18.71
C PHE A 149 -31.13 -13.29 -19.69
N ARG A 150 -30.71 -12.82 -20.87
CA ARG A 150 -31.62 -12.29 -21.88
C ARG A 150 -31.97 -13.36 -22.90
N LEU A 151 -33.26 -13.57 -23.16
CA LEU A 151 -33.77 -14.64 -24.02
C LEU A 151 -33.14 -14.62 -25.42
N GLU A 152 -33.03 -13.44 -26.02
CA GLU A 152 -32.58 -13.28 -27.41
C GLU A 152 -31.05 -13.38 -27.59
N THR A 153 -30.28 -13.24 -26.51
CA THR A 153 -28.80 -13.27 -26.56
C THR A 153 -28.19 -14.44 -25.78
N PHE A 154 -29.01 -15.28 -25.17
CA PHE A 154 -28.57 -16.48 -24.48
C PHE A 154 -28.11 -17.56 -25.47
N VAL A 155 -26.94 -18.14 -25.21
CA VAL A 155 -26.40 -19.25 -26.04
C VAL A 155 -26.22 -20.53 -25.25
N HIS A 156 -26.76 -21.63 -25.77
CA HIS A 156 -26.45 -22.98 -25.30
C HIS A 156 -25.08 -23.42 -25.80
N ARG A 157 -24.35 -24.19 -24.97
CA ARG A 157 -23.10 -24.85 -25.37
C ARG A 157 -23.43 -26.04 -26.28
N GLN A 158 -22.84 -26.08 -27.47
CA GLN A 158 -23.01 -27.16 -28.43
C GLN A 158 -22.17 -28.40 -28.02
N ALA A 159 -22.49 -29.56 -28.59
CA ALA A 159 -21.69 -30.76 -28.41
C ALA A 159 -20.27 -30.54 -28.98
N ASN A 160 -19.24 -30.93 -28.23
CA ASN A 160 -17.82 -30.75 -28.57
C ASN A 160 -17.33 -29.30 -28.72
N GLU A 161 -18.12 -28.30 -28.32
CA GLU A 161 -17.71 -26.90 -28.28
C GLU A 161 -16.93 -26.62 -26.99
N THR A 162 -15.83 -25.87 -27.04
CA THR A 162 -15.11 -25.45 -25.82
C THR A 162 -15.90 -24.36 -25.07
N VAL A 163 -15.53 -24.06 -23.83
CA VAL A 163 -16.15 -22.95 -23.09
C VAL A 163 -15.80 -21.60 -23.74
N ASN A 164 -14.58 -21.47 -24.26
CA ASN A 164 -14.10 -20.26 -24.95
C ASN A 164 -14.93 -20.01 -26.21
N ASP A 165 -15.07 -21.01 -27.09
CA ASP A 165 -15.85 -20.89 -28.33
C ASP A 165 -17.31 -20.48 -28.07
N ARG A 166 -17.92 -21.04 -27.01
CA ARG A 166 -19.27 -20.67 -26.58
C ARG A 166 -19.32 -19.20 -26.14
N ASN A 167 -18.34 -18.74 -25.38
CA ASN A 167 -18.28 -17.36 -24.90
C ASN A 167 -18.10 -16.40 -26.08
N ASP A 168 -17.19 -16.68 -27.00
CA ASP A 168 -16.96 -15.89 -28.22
C ASP A 168 -18.23 -15.78 -29.06
N ARG A 169 -18.96 -16.89 -29.21
CA ARG A 169 -20.26 -16.90 -29.89
C ARG A 169 -21.32 -16.09 -29.14
N ALA A 170 -21.29 -16.08 -27.81
CA ALA A 170 -22.16 -15.21 -27.00
C ALA A 170 -21.87 -13.73 -27.25
N VAL A 171 -20.59 -13.35 -27.37
CA VAL A 171 -20.18 -11.97 -27.71
C VAL A 171 -20.70 -11.57 -29.08
N ARG A 172 -20.46 -12.40 -30.11
CA ARG A 172 -20.93 -12.15 -31.49
C ARG A 172 -22.44 -12.03 -31.57
N LEU A 173 -23.18 -12.90 -30.87
CA LEU A 173 -24.65 -12.83 -30.83
C LEU A 173 -25.14 -11.54 -30.16
N ALA A 174 -24.51 -11.10 -29.08
CA ALA A 174 -24.86 -9.84 -28.42
C ALA A 174 -24.59 -8.62 -29.32
N VAL A 175 -23.46 -8.60 -30.03
CA VAL A 175 -23.12 -7.54 -31.00
C VAL A 175 -24.16 -7.46 -32.11
N LYS A 176 -24.51 -8.62 -32.68
CA LYS A 176 -25.58 -8.73 -33.69
C LYS A 176 -26.92 -8.20 -33.16
N TRP A 177 -27.32 -8.65 -31.96
CA TRP A 177 -28.57 -8.23 -31.33
C TRP A 177 -28.60 -6.72 -31.09
N TYR A 178 -27.51 -6.12 -30.59
CA TYR A 178 -27.46 -4.66 -30.38
C TYR A 178 -27.60 -3.90 -31.69
N GLY A 179 -26.94 -4.33 -32.77
CA GLY A 179 -27.08 -3.71 -34.10
C GLY A 179 -28.53 -3.76 -34.60
N GLU A 180 -29.17 -4.93 -34.56
CA GLU A 180 -30.56 -5.11 -34.97
C GLU A 180 -31.55 -4.36 -34.05
N HIS A 181 -31.28 -4.32 -32.75
CA HIS A 181 -32.12 -3.65 -31.76
C HIS A 181 -32.09 -2.14 -31.91
N LEU A 182 -30.90 -1.54 -32.08
CA LEU A 182 -30.75 -0.11 -32.28
C LEU A 182 -31.39 0.35 -33.59
N ALA A 183 -31.32 -0.45 -34.66
CA ALA A 183 -32.01 -0.15 -35.93
C ALA A 183 -33.54 0.04 -35.76
N ARG A 184 -34.16 -0.64 -34.78
CA ARG A 184 -35.60 -0.52 -34.49
C ARG A 184 -35.98 0.80 -33.79
N THR A 185 -35.01 1.53 -33.24
CA THR A 185 -35.27 2.81 -32.54
C THR A 185 -35.65 3.95 -33.49
N LYS A 186 -35.48 3.77 -34.82
CA LYS A 186 -35.74 4.78 -35.87
C LYS A 186 -35.01 6.11 -35.65
N ALA A 187 -33.88 6.10 -34.92
CA ALA A 187 -33.04 7.28 -34.74
C ALA A 187 -32.38 7.70 -36.08
N LYS A 188 -32.23 9.01 -36.32
CA LYS A 188 -31.65 9.54 -37.58
C LYS A 188 -30.16 9.24 -37.74
N LYS A 189 -29.43 9.08 -36.63
CA LYS A 189 -28.01 8.72 -36.59
C LYS A 189 -27.88 7.53 -35.66
N LEU A 190 -27.43 6.39 -36.18
CA LEU A 190 -27.31 5.16 -35.42
C LEU A 190 -25.82 4.87 -35.20
N PRO A 191 -25.40 4.61 -33.95
CA PRO A 191 -24.02 4.24 -33.70
C PRO A 191 -23.75 2.81 -34.17
N ALA A 192 -22.55 2.58 -34.71
CA ALA A 192 -22.09 1.23 -34.99
C ALA A 192 -21.84 0.46 -33.68
N VAL A 193 -21.96 -0.86 -33.70
CA VAL A 193 -21.64 -1.72 -32.55
C VAL A 193 -20.42 -2.54 -32.92
N VAL A 194 -19.28 -2.27 -32.26
CA VAL A 194 -17.97 -2.77 -32.67
C VAL A 194 -17.45 -3.75 -31.63
N MET A 195 -17.20 -4.99 -32.08
CA MET A 195 -16.55 -6.00 -31.26
C MET A 195 -15.04 -5.77 -31.22
N LEU A 196 -14.45 -5.78 -30.02
CA LEU A 196 -13.00 -5.79 -29.84
C LEU A 196 -12.56 -7.17 -29.36
N SER A 197 -11.69 -7.83 -30.12
CA SER A 197 -11.24 -9.20 -29.84
C SER A 197 -9.83 -9.39 -30.38
N ASP A 198 -8.92 -9.95 -29.59
CA ASP A 198 -7.58 -10.34 -30.06
C ASP A 198 -7.53 -11.81 -30.52
N ASP A 199 -8.63 -12.57 -30.35
CA ASP A 199 -8.79 -13.90 -30.95
C ASP A 199 -9.03 -13.79 -32.46
N ARG A 200 -8.05 -14.28 -33.24
CA ARG A 200 -8.06 -14.26 -34.71
C ARG A 200 -9.23 -15.03 -35.31
N GLU A 201 -9.60 -16.16 -34.71
CA GLU A 201 -10.67 -17.01 -35.20
C GLU A 201 -12.05 -16.39 -34.90
N ASN A 202 -12.19 -15.74 -33.74
CA ASN A 202 -13.40 -14.99 -33.42
C ASN A 202 -13.58 -13.78 -34.36
N LEU A 203 -12.50 -13.05 -34.67
CA LEU A 203 -12.52 -11.96 -35.66
C LEU A 203 -12.90 -12.45 -37.06
N ARG A 204 -12.36 -13.60 -37.50
CA ARG A 204 -12.70 -14.22 -38.79
C ARG A 204 -14.19 -14.53 -38.87
N LYS A 205 -14.74 -15.21 -37.87
CA LYS A 205 -16.18 -15.56 -37.79
C LYS A 205 -17.08 -14.32 -37.74
N ALA A 206 -16.68 -13.27 -37.00
CA ALA A 206 -17.44 -12.03 -36.94
C ALA A 206 -17.54 -11.34 -38.31
N LYS A 207 -16.45 -11.34 -39.10
CA LYS A 207 -16.45 -10.81 -40.47
C LYS A 207 -17.37 -11.62 -41.39
N GLU A 208 -17.37 -12.94 -41.28
CA GLU A 208 -18.27 -13.84 -42.03
C GLU A 208 -19.75 -13.60 -41.70
N GLU A 209 -20.04 -13.22 -40.45
CA GLU A 209 -21.39 -12.87 -39.99
C GLU A 209 -21.79 -11.42 -40.31
N GLY A 210 -20.93 -10.64 -40.97
CA GLY A 210 -21.19 -9.24 -41.32
C GLY A 210 -21.15 -8.26 -40.14
N LEU A 211 -20.50 -8.64 -39.04
CA LEU A 211 -20.39 -7.81 -37.83
C LEU A 211 -19.18 -6.88 -37.91
N HIS A 212 -19.30 -5.68 -37.35
CA HIS A 212 -18.13 -4.81 -37.15
C HIS A 212 -17.25 -5.38 -36.04
N ALA A 213 -16.03 -5.80 -36.41
CA ALA A 213 -15.07 -6.36 -35.49
C ALA A 213 -13.65 -5.92 -35.84
N SER A 214 -12.85 -5.63 -34.82
CA SER A 214 -11.46 -5.20 -34.95
C SER A 214 -10.60 -5.86 -33.87
N SER A 215 -9.32 -6.10 -34.17
CA SER A 215 -8.35 -6.33 -33.11
C SER A 215 -8.22 -5.07 -32.25
N LEU A 216 -7.80 -5.22 -31.00
CA LEU A 216 -7.62 -4.07 -30.12
C LEU A 216 -6.57 -3.12 -30.70
N ARG A 217 -5.46 -3.67 -31.20
CA ARG A 217 -4.37 -2.93 -31.81
C ARG A 217 -4.82 -2.11 -33.03
N ASP A 218 -5.56 -2.72 -33.94
CA ASP A 218 -6.03 -2.05 -35.15
C ASP A 218 -7.01 -0.92 -34.80
N TYR A 219 -7.91 -1.16 -33.85
CA TYR A 219 -8.86 -0.14 -33.39
C TYR A 219 -8.13 1.06 -32.78
N VAL A 220 -7.15 0.82 -31.91
CA VAL A 220 -6.37 1.88 -31.26
C VAL A 220 -5.55 2.67 -32.28
N SER A 221 -5.00 2.01 -33.29
CA SER A 221 -4.22 2.67 -34.35
C SER A 221 -5.02 3.69 -35.17
N GLY A 222 -6.35 3.52 -35.24
CA GLY A 222 -7.26 4.43 -35.95
C GLY A 222 -7.84 5.56 -35.09
N LEU A 223 -7.38 5.75 -33.84
CA LEU A 223 -7.78 6.86 -32.99
C LEU A 223 -6.88 8.09 -33.22
N GLU A 224 -7.39 9.30 -32.95
CA GLU A 224 -6.62 10.55 -33.09
C GLU A 224 -5.29 10.52 -32.30
N ASP A 225 -5.29 9.90 -31.12
CA ASP A 225 -4.11 9.68 -30.25
C ASP A 225 -3.46 8.29 -30.43
N GLY A 226 -3.71 7.61 -31.55
CA GLY A 226 -3.43 6.19 -31.73
C GLY A 226 -1.97 5.79 -31.50
N GLU A 227 -1.01 6.60 -31.95
CA GLU A 227 0.42 6.34 -31.75
C GLU A 227 0.80 6.28 -30.26
N ARG A 228 0.22 7.16 -29.44
CA ARG A 228 0.47 7.21 -27.99
C ARG A 228 -0.19 6.06 -27.25
N LEU A 229 -1.41 5.72 -27.63
CA LEU A 229 -2.23 4.69 -26.97
C LEU A 229 -1.72 3.27 -27.27
N LEU A 230 -1.07 3.06 -28.42
CA LEU A 230 -0.49 1.77 -28.78
C LEU A 230 0.60 1.29 -27.82
N ASP A 231 1.32 2.19 -27.15
CA ASP A 231 2.35 1.86 -26.16
C ASP A 231 1.75 1.28 -24.85
N MET A 232 0.43 1.33 -24.69
CA MET A 232 -0.31 0.76 -23.55
C MET A 232 -0.86 -0.65 -23.80
N VAL A 233 -0.67 -1.20 -25.00
CA VAL A 233 -1.17 -2.53 -25.37
C VAL A 233 -0.11 -3.57 -25.01
N ALA A 234 -0.44 -4.52 -24.12
CA ALA A 234 0.47 -5.58 -23.72
C ALA A 234 0.90 -6.44 -24.94
N GLU A 235 2.18 -6.79 -25.00
CA GLU A 235 2.75 -7.41 -26.20
C GLU A 235 2.57 -8.94 -26.28
N ALA A 236 2.18 -9.57 -25.17
CA ALA A 236 2.42 -10.99 -24.88
C ALA A 236 1.79 -12.03 -25.85
N GLN A 237 1.03 -11.64 -26.88
CA GLN A 237 0.32 -12.57 -27.75
C GLN A 237 0.71 -12.57 -29.24
N ASN A 238 1.60 -11.69 -29.71
CA ASN A 238 1.96 -11.66 -31.15
C ASN A 238 3.23 -12.45 -31.54
N GLN A 239 3.91 -13.10 -30.59
CA GLN A 239 5.09 -13.93 -30.87
C GLN A 239 4.76 -15.42 -31.03
N GLU A 240 3.96 -15.79 -32.04
CA GLU A 240 3.96 -17.17 -32.56
C GLU A 240 4.91 -17.38 -33.75
N SER A 241 5.60 -16.34 -34.21
CA SER A 241 6.54 -16.44 -35.34
C SER A 241 8.00 -16.59 -34.88
N PHE A 242 8.51 -17.82 -35.00
CA PHE A 242 9.93 -18.24 -35.03
C PHE A 242 10.83 -17.81 -33.85
N LYS A 243 10.76 -18.55 -32.73
CA LYS A 243 11.84 -18.51 -31.72
C LYS A 243 13.01 -19.41 -32.13
N LYS A 244 14.21 -18.84 -32.25
CA LYS A 244 15.48 -19.61 -32.25
C LYS A 244 15.63 -20.31 -30.89
N GLN A 245 16.21 -21.51 -30.87
CA GLN A 245 16.56 -22.22 -29.63
C GLN A 245 17.69 -21.47 -28.89
N GLY A 246 17.34 -20.44 -28.11
CA GLY A 246 18.23 -19.84 -27.13
C GLY A 246 18.38 -20.72 -25.89
N GLN A 247 19.49 -20.56 -25.16
CA GLN A 247 19.71 -21.25 -23.88
C GLN A 247 18.72 -20.69 -22.83
N MET A 248 17.92 -21.56 -22.22
CA MET A 248 16.96 -21.17 -21.18
C MET A 248 17.73 -20.72 -19.92
N LEU A 249 17.63 -19.44 -19.56
CA LEU A 249 18.31 -18.86 -18.39
C LEU A 249 17.72 -19.34 -17.06
N TYR A 250 16.43 -19.67 -17.06
CA TYR A 250 15.72 -20.05 -15.84
C TYR A 250 15.01 -21.41 -15.94
N PRO A 251 14.92 -22.13 -14.82
CA PRO A 251 14.15 -23.36 -14.75
C PRO A 251 12.64 -23.10 -14.91
N GLU A 252 11.94 -24.12 -15.40
CA GLU A 252 10.49 -24.09 -15.52
C GLU A 252 9.82 -24.17 -14.15
N TYR A 253 8.69 -23.48 -13.98
CA TYR A 253 7.91 -23.61 -12.76
C TYR A 253 7.20 -24.95 -12.68
N PHE A 254 7.10 -25.48 -11.47
CA PHE A 254 6.26 -26.64 -11.21
C PHE A 254 4.79 -26.29 -11.37
N THR A 255 3.98 -27.28 -11.78
CA THR A 255 2.53 -27.12 -11.85
C THR A 255 1.97 -26.83 -10.46
N LEU A 256 0.87 -26.07 -10.38
CA LEU A 256 0.22 -25.76 -9.11
C LEU A 256 -0.12 -27.03 -8.31
N SER A 257 -0.56 -28.09 -8.98
CA SER A 257 -0.85 -29.38 -8.33
C SER A 257 0.39 -30.00 -7.68
N ARG A 258 1.53 -30.01 -8.37
CA ARG A 258 2.81 -30.51 -7.84
C ARG A 258 3.26 -29.68 -6.64
N MET A 259 3.22 -28.35 -6.76
CA MET A 259 3.61 -27.44 -5.67
C MET A 259 2.73 -27.64 -4.44
N MET A 260 1.40 -27.64 -4.59
CA MET A 260 0.48 -27.80 -3.46
C MET A 260 0.61 -29.19 -2.81
N THR A 261 0.88 -30.23 -3.59
CA THR A 261 1.14 -31.58 -3.06
C THR A 261 2.45 -31.63 -2.27
N GLY A 262 3.52 -31.01 -2.79
CA GLY A 262 4.81 -30.90 -2.11
C GLY A 262 4.73 -30.12 -0.80
N VAL A 263 3.98 -29.00 -0.78
CA VAL A 263 3.73 -28.22 0.44
C VAL A 263 2.94 -29.04 1.46
N LYS A 264 1.91 -29.76 1.03
CA LYS A 264 1.11 -30.62 1.93
C LYS A 264 1.92 -31.80 2.48
N ALA A 265 2.84 -32.33 1.69
CA ALA A 265 3.75 -33.40 2.11
C ALA A 265 4.92 -32.91 2.98
N GLY A 266 5.08 -31.59 3.15
CA GLY A 266 6.20 -31.00 3.90
C GLY A 266 7.55 -31.03 3.18
N LEU A 267 7.58 -31.42 1.90
CA LEU A 267 8.79 -31.44 1.06
C LEU A 267 9.13 -30.07 0.46
N MET A 268 8.14 -29.18 0.39
CA MET A 268 8.29 -27.82 -0.10
C MET A 268 7.67 -26.84 0.90
N HIS A 269 8.09 -25.59 0.86
CA HIS A 269 7.58 -24.56 1.76
C HIS A 269 7.05 -23.36 0.98
N GLN A 270 5.95 -22.81 1.47
CA GLN A 270 5.35 -21.59 0.93
C GLN A 270 5.71 -20.40 1.81
N GLY A 271 6.08 -19.27 1.20
CA GLY A 271 6.38 -18.03 1.92
C GLY A 271 6.34 -16.81 1.01
N ILE A 272 6.57 -15.63 1.59
CA ILE A 272 6.70 -14.37 0.86
C ILE A 272 8.18 -14.15 0.56
N PHE A 273 8.49 -13.89 -0.71
CA PHE A 273 9.84 -13.57 -1.16
C PHE A 273 10.20 -12.11 -0.86
N ASN A 274 11.33 -11.87 -0.21
CA ASN A 274 11.81 -10.53 0.12
C ASN A 274 13.22 -10.34 -0.45
N VAL A 275 13.41 -9.32 -1.29
CA VAL A 275 14.69 -8.99 -1.90
C VAL A 275 15.52 -8.10 -0.98
N SER A 276 16.83 -8.35 -0.91
CA SER A 276 17.75 -7.51 -0.15
C SER A 276 17.94 -6.14 -0.83
N PRO A 277 17.82 -5.02 -0.10
CA PRO A 277 18.04 -3.68 -0.66
C PRO A 277 19.52 -3.41 -1.00
N TYR A 278 20.46 -4.25 -0.56
CA TYR A 278 21.90 -4.09 -0.78
C TYR A 278 22.46 -5.09 -1.79
N ASN A 279 21.67 -6.11 -2.18
CA ASN A 279 22.11 -7.19 -3.06
C ASN A 279 20.91 -7.78 -3.82
N TYR A 280 20.73 -7.38 -5.08
CA TYR A 280 19.59 -7.85 -5.89
C TYR A 280 19.66 -9.37 -6.22
N LEU A 281 20.81 -10.01 -6.03
CA LEU A 281 21.01 -11.45 -6.20
C LEU A 281 20.73 -12.24 -4.90
N GLU A 282 20.26 -11.57 -3.86
CA GLU A 282 19.96 -12.17 -2.56
C GLU A 282 18.53 -11.85 -2.13
N GLY A 283 17.79 -12.90 -1.84
CA GLY A 283 16.48 -12.81 -1.23
C GLY A 283 16.34 -13.71 -0.01
N SER A 284 15.29 -13.48 0.76
CA SER A 284 14.97 -14.25 1.95
C SER A 284 13.49 -14.60 2.02
N ILE A 285 13.19 -15.78 2.55
CA ILE A 285 11.83 -16.29 2.67
C ILE A 285 11.64 -16.82 4.08
N LYS A 286 10.76 -16.16 4.84
CA LYS A 286 10.35 -16.64 6.15
C LYS A 286 9.30 -17.73 5.99
N VAL A 287 9.57 -18.90 6.56
CA VAL A 287 8.66 -20.05 6.56
C VAL A 287 8.47 -20.56 7.98
N PRO A 288 7.28 -21.05 8.38
CA PRO A 288 7.04 -21.50 9.76
C PRO A 288 7.92 -22.68 10.20
N ALA A 289 8.39 -23.50 9.26
CA ALA A 289 9.19 -24.69 9.56
C ALA A 289 10.64 -24.38 10.01
N PHE A 290 11.12 -23.16 9.77
CA PHE A 290 12.49 -22.75 10.08
C PHE A 290 12.49 -21.49 10.96
N PRO A 291 13.34 -21.43 12.00
CA PRO A 291 13.39 -20.27 12.89
C PRO A 291 14.01 -19.03 12.21
N LYS A 292 15.03 -19.26 11.36
CA LYS A 292 15.65 -18.22 10.53
C LYS A 292 15.03 -18.22 9.13
N PRO A 293 14.96 -17.07 8.44
CA PRO A 293 14.57 -17.02 7.04
C PRO A 293 15.49 -17.89 6.17
N LEU A 294 14.91 -18.56 5.16
CA LEU A 294 15.67 -19.30 4.15
C LEU A 294 16.30 -18.31 3.17
N LEU A 295 17.60 -18.47 2.89
CA LEU A 295 18.31 -17.64 1.92
C LEU A 295 18.11 -18.15 0.49
N VAL A 296 17.85 -17.25 -0.44
CA VAL A 296 17.76 -17.56 -1.88
C VAL A 296 18.82 -16.74 -2.59
N LEU A 297 19.85 -17.42 -3.08
CA LEU A 297 21.04 -16.78 -3.63
C LEU A 297 21.20 -17.09 -5.11
N GLY A 298 21.41 -16.04 -5.89
CA GLY A 298 21.60 -16.11 -7.32
C GLY A 298 20.29 -16.17 -8.09
N ARG A 299 20.35 -15.64 -9.31
CA ARG A 299 19.20 -15.47 -10.20
C ARG A 299 18.46 -16.77 -10.53
N GLU A 300 19.19 -17.85 -10.76
CA GLU A 300 18.62 -19.15 -11.08
C GLU A 300 17.71 -19.65 -9.94
N ASN A 301 18.16 -19.50 -8.69
CA ASN A 301 17.40 -19.89 -7.51
C ASN A 301 16.27 -18.90 -7.18
N ILE A 302 16.44 -17.61 -7.47
CA ILE A 302 15.36 -16.61 -7.36
C ILE A 302 14.24 -16.92 -8.37
N ASN A 303 14.60 -17.44 -9.55
CA ASN A 303 13.69 -17.96 -10.56
C ASN A 303 12.54 -17.00 -10.92
N ARG A 304 12.88 -15.81 -11.41
CA ARG A 304 11.92 -14.77 -11.87
C ARG A 304 10.88 -14.38 -10.80
N ALA A 305 11.20 -14.49 -9.52
CA ALA A 305 10.37 -13.98 -8.43
C ALA A 305 10.63 -12.47 -8.21
N VAL A 306 9.57 -11.73 -7.87
CA VAL A 306 9.63 -10.29 -7.55
C VAL A 306 9.35 -10.08 -6.06
N ASP A 307 9.88 -9.00 -5.46
CA ASP A 307 9.65 -8.67 -4.06
C ASP A 307 8.15 -8.68 -3.68
N GLY A 308 7.84 -9.40 -2.60
CA GLY A 308 6.48 -9.60 -2.11
C GLY A 308 5.69 -10.74 -2.78
N ASP A 309 6.24 -11.43 -3.79
CA ASP A 309 5.59 -12.61 -4.39
C ASP A 309 5.36 -13.72 -3.35
N VAL A 310 4.24 -14.41 -3.46
CA VAL A 310 3.99 -15.65 -2.69
C VAL A 310 4.53 -16.82 -3.51
N VAL A 311 5.63 -17.39 -3.02
CA VAL A 311 6.40 -18.40 -3.74
C VAL A 311 6.38 -19.75 -3.03
N VAL A 312 6.67 -20.82 -3.78
CA VAL A 312 7.01 -22.14 -3.24
C VAL A 312 8.48 -22.40 -3.45
N VAL A 313 9.14 -22.91 -2.41
CA VAL A 313 10.56 -23.23 -2.42
C VAL A 313 10.85 -24.64 -2.00
N GLU A 314 11.98 -25.12 -2.52
CA GLU A 314 12.63 -26.37 -2.13
C GLU A 314 13.94 -26.01 -1.42
N VAL A 315 14.15 -26.56 -0.22
CA VAL A 315 15.39 -26.35 0.54
C VAL A 315 16.51 -27.13 -0.13
N LEU A 316 17.65 -26.48 -0.33
CA LEU A 316 18.81 -27.11 -0.94
C LEU A 316 19.48 -28.08 0.05
N PRO A 317 20.20 -29.09 -0.45
CA PRO A 317 21.05 -29.96 0.36
C PRO A 317 22.02 -29.19 1.26
N GLN A 318 22.38 -29.77 2.42
CA GLN A 318 23.21 -29.10 3.43
C GLN A 318 24.60 -28.67 2.92
N ASP A 319 25.16 -29.40 1.95
CA ASP A 319 26.42 -29.07 1.27
C ASP A 319 26.32 -27.80 0.41
N GLN A 320 25.11 -27.33 0.12
CA GLN A 320 24.84 -26.11 -0.67
C GLN A 320 24.36 -24.95 0.20
N TRP A 321 24.35 -25.12 1.53
CA TRP A 321 24.04 -24.04 2.46
C TRP A 321 25.15 -23.01 2.45
N LYS A 322 24.76 -21.74 2.57
CA LYS A 322 25.64 -20.58 2.40
C LYS A 322 25.37 -19.55 3.47
N GLU A 323 26.31 -18.64 3.61
CA GLU A 323 26.22 -17.50 4.51
C GLU A 323 25.57 -16.29 3.81
N PRO A 324 24.97 -15.36 4.58
CA PRO A 324 24.54 -14.07 4.05
C PRO A 324 25.68 -13.29 3.38
N SER A 325 25.39 -12.51 2.34
CA SER A 325 26.43 -11.73 1.66
C SER A 325 26.90 -10.56 2.53
N THR A 326 28.24 -10.41 2.65
CA THR A 326 28.88 -9.21 3.22
C THR A 326 29.25 -8.18 2.15
N LYS A 327 28.95 -8.44 0.87
CA LYS A 327 29.21 -7.54 -0.26
C LYS A 327 27.92 -6.84 -0.68
N ILE A 328 28.03 -5.54 -0.94
CA ILE A 328 27.00 -4.76 -1.62
C ILE A 328 27.11 -5.03 -3.11
N ILE A 329 26.00 -5.40 -3.75
CA ILE A 329 25.90 -5.67 -5.18
C ILE A 329 24.69 -4.94 -5.75
N GLU A 330 24.96 -3.97 -6.60
CA GLU A 330 23.95 -3.18 -7.32
C GLU A 330 23.78 -3.73 -8.74
N GLU A 331 22.55 -3.79 -9.25
CA GLU A 331 22.26 -4.28 -10.59
C GLU A 331 23.00 -3.47 -11.66
N ASP A 332 22.96 -2.14 -11.56
CA ASP A 332 23.58 -1.23 -12.53
C ASP A 332 25.10 -1.40 -12.65
N ALA A 333 25.80 -1.66 -11.54
CA ALA A 333 27.24 -1.87 -11.59
C ALA A 333 27.62 -3.10 -12.46
N ILE A 334 26.71 -4.07 -12.57
CA ILE A 334 26.88 -5.29 -13.35
C ILE A 334 26.31 -5.13 -14.78
N THR A 335 25.17 -4.45 -14.93
CA THR A 335 24.42 -4.35 -16.19
C THR A 335 24.57 -3.03 -16.94
N LYS A 336 25.45 -2.10 -16.51
CA LYS A 336 25.59 -0.75 -17.10
C LYS A 336 25.72 -0.71 -18.63
N ASN A 337 26.31 -1.74 -19.23
CA ASN A 337 26.56 -1.82 -20.67
C ASN A 337 25.61 -2.81 -21.40
N GLU A 338 24.52 -3.22 -20.74
CA GLU A 338 23.51 -4.10 -21.33
C GLU A 338 22.60 -3.31 -22.27
N ASN A 339 22.39 -3.80 -23.48
CA ASN A 339 21.50 -3.17 -24.45
C ASN A 339 20.11 -3.85 -24.42
N ALA A 340 19.04 -3.05 -24.50
CA ALA A 340 17.67 -3.55 -24.44
C ALA A 340 17.23 -4.35 -25.69
N ASP A 341 17.98 -4.20 -26.79
CA ASP A 341 17.72 -4.83 -28.10
C ASP A 341 18.47 -6.16 -28.34
N VAL A 342 19.52 -6.49 -27.56
CA VAL A 342 20.48 -7.56 -27.92
C VAL A 342 20.47 -8.72 -26.91
N GLU A 343 19.94 -9.88 -27.32
CA GLU A 343 20.03 -11.14 -26.56
C GLU A 343 21.47 -11.71 -26.50
N GLU A 344 22.35 -11.38 -27.45
CA GLU A 344 23.72 -11.95 -27.55
C GLU A 344 24.69 -11.47 -26.44
N SER A 345 24.41 -10.36 -25.74
CA SER A 345 25.28 -9.85 -24.67
C SER A 345 25.08 -10.54 -23.31
N GLN A 346 24.13 -11.48 -23.22
CA GLN A 346 23.72 -12.14 -21.98
C GLN A 346 24.82 -13.03 -21.38
N ASP A 347 25.67 -13.65 -22.21
CA ASP A 347 26.69 -14.61 -21.76
C ASP A 347 27.80 -13.95 -20.95
N LEU A 348 28.31 -12.79 -21.40
CA LEU A 348 29.39 -12.05 -20.72
C LEU A 348 28.96 -11.55 -19.33
N VAL A 349 27.71 -11.12 -19.18
CA VAL A 349 27.19 -10.64 -17.89
C VAL A 349 26.91 -11.82 -16.96
N SER A 350 26.38 -12.93 -17.49
CA SER A 350 26.22 -14.19 -16.75
C SER A 350 27.57 -14.71 -16.22
N GLU A 351 28.65 -14.60 -17.00
CA GLU A 351 30.00 -14.92 -16.52
C GLU A 351 30.49 -13.97 -15.42
N LYS A 352 30.24 -12.66 -15.53
CA LYS A 352 30.59 -11.70 -14.46
C LYS A 352 29.83 -11.98 -13.17
N GLU A 353 28.54 -12.31 -13.25
CA GLU A 353 27.72 -12.70 -12.12
C GLU A 353 28.19 -14.02 -11.50
N ARG A 354 28.49 -15.01 -12.34
CA ARG A 354 29.08 -16.28 -11.90
C ARG A 354 30.42 -16.06 -11.23
N LYS A 355 31.28 -15.20 -11.77
CA LYS A 355 32.56 -14.81 -11.13
C LYS A 355 32.33 -14.10 -9.80
N ALA A 356 31.38 -13.17 -9.72
CA ALA A 356 31.02 -12.50 -8.47
C ALA A 356 30.54 -13.51 -7.41
N LEU A 357 29.68 -14.47 -7.79
CA LEU A 357 29.22 -15.55 -6.92
C LEU A 357 30.34 -16.56 -6.57
N GLN A 358 31.23 -16.89 -7.50
CA GLN A 358 32.33 -17.84 -7.29
C GLN A 358 33.44 -17.24 -6.42
N GLU A 359 33.75 -15.95 -6.58
CA GLU A 359 34.69 -15.24 -5.71
C GLU A 359 34.15 -15.16 -4.28
N GLN A 360 32.82 -15.01 -4.10
CA GLN A 360 32.16 -15.15 -2.81
C GLN A 360 32.39 -16.55 -2.23
N VAL A 361 32.08 -17.62 -2.97
CA VAL A 361 32.27 -19.00 -2.51
C VAL A 361 33.73 -19.29 -2.13
N ARG A 362 34.68 -18.79 -2.92
CA ARG A 362 36.12 -19.00 -2.69
C ARG A 362 36.65 -18.25 -1.47
N LYS A 363 36.06 -17.10 -1.11
CA LYS A 363 36.39 -16.37 0.13
C LYS A 363 35.75 -17.06 1.35
N THR A 364 34.50 -17.52 1.25
CA THR A 364 33.82 -18.26 2.32
C THR A 364 34.53 -19.57 2.68
N GLN A 365 35.13 -20.27 1.71
CA GLN A 365 35.95 -21.47 1.98
C GLN A 365 37.32 -21.17 2.60
N LYS A 366 37.83 -19.94 2.50
CA LYS A 366 39.13 -19.52 3.07
C LYS A 366 39.01 -18.94 4.47
N SER A 367 37.84 -18.39 4.85
CA SER A 367 37.55 -17.96 6.21
C SER A 367 37.17 -19.18 7.06
N ALA A 368 38.15 -19.75 7.76
CA ALA A 368 37.94 -20.80 8.75
C ALA A 368 37.34 -20.24 10.07
N SER A 369 36.45 -19.26 10.01
CA SER A 369 35.74 -18.75 11.20
C SER A 369 34.48 -19.59 11.42
N GLU A 370 34.14 -19.82 12.70
CA GLU A 370 33.07 -20.70 13.20
C GLU A 370 31.63 -20.19 12.90
N SER A 371 31.43 -19.50 11.78
CA SER A 371 30.11 -19.08 11.32
C SER A 371 29.37 -20.28 10.68
N LYS A 372 28.23 -20.67 11.25
CA LYS A 372 27.47 -21.83 10.76
C LYS A 372 26.71 -21.46 9.47
N PRO A 373 26.86 -22.23 8.37
CA PRO A 373 26.14 -21.98 7.12
C PRO A 373 24.62 -22.02 7.35
N GLN A 374 23.89 -21.08 6.73
CA GLN A 374 22.45 -20.97 6.89
C GLN A 374 21.71 -21.76 5.79
N PRO A 375 20.51 -22.31 6.09
CA PRO A 375 19.72 -23.01 5.09
C PRO A 375 19.42 -22.14 3.85
N THR A 376 19.79 -22.67 2.68
CA THR A 376 19.53 -22.06 1.37
C THR A 376 18.38 -22.78 0.66
N ALA A 377 17.67 -22.06 -0.21
CA ALA A 377 16.53 -22.58 -0.95
C ALA A 377 16.49 -22.05 -2.39
N LYS A 378 15.74 -22.74 -3.24
CA LYS A 378 15.41 -22.32 -4.60
C LYS A 378 13.91 -22.19 -4.80
N VAL A 379 13.49 -21.18 -5.56
CA VAL A 379 12.10 -20.96 -5.95
C VAL A 379 11.72 -21.91 -7.09
N VAL A 380 10.72 -22.75 -6.84
CA VAL A 380 10.21 -23.73 -7.82
C VAL A 380 8.92 -23.27 -8.50
N GLY A 381 8.29 -22.21 -8.00
CA GLY A 381 7.16 -21.57 -8.65
C GLY A 381 6.52 -20.46 -7.82
N VAL A 382 5.70 -19.65 -8.49
CA VAL A 382 5.00 -18.51 -7.90
C VAL A 382 3.51 -18.81 -7.83
N ILE A 383 2.93 -18.80 -6.63
CA ILE A 383 1.50 -19.03 -6.40
C ILE A 383 0.71 -17.76 -6.70
N LYS A 384 1.23 -16.61 -6.25
CA LYS A 384 0.57 -15.31 -6.39
C LYS A 384 1.61 -14.24 -6.63
N ARG A 385 1.49 -13.54 -7.77
CA ARG A 385 2.28 -12.36 -8.10
C ARG A 385 1.87 -11.17 -7.23
N ASN A 386 2.87 -10.34 -6.90
CA ASN A 386 2.71 -9.03 -6.26
C ASN A 386 2.96 -7.89 -7.25
N TRP A 387 2.70 -8.13 -8.55
CA TRP A 387 2.82 -7.10 -9.57
C TRP A 387 1.79 -5.99 -9.37
N ARG A 388 2.26 -4.77 -9.57
CA ARG A 388 1.51 -3.52 -9.45
C ARG A 388 1.97 -2.56 -10.54
N GLN A 389 1.39 -1.37 -10.55
CA GLN A 389 1.97 -0.27 -11.30
C GLN A 389 3.27 0.17 -10.60
N TYR A 390 4.35 0.28 -11.37
CA TYR A 390 5.67 0.70 -10.89
C TYR A 390 6.01 2.06 -11.45
N VAL A 391 6.63 2.90 -10.63
CA VAL A 391 7.14 4.20 -11.08
C VAL A 391 8.62 4.07 -11.40
N GLY A 392 9.06 4.65 -12.51
CA GLY A 392 10.46 4.67 -12.92
C GLY A 392 10.75 5.75 -13.96
N HIS A 393 11.91 5.67 -14.59
CA HIS A 393 12.27 6.47 -15.76
C HIS A 393 13.09 5.62 -16.74
N ILE A 394 13.15 6.07 -18.00
CA ILE A 394 13.93 5.40 -19.03
C ILE A 394 15.43 5.55 -18.72
N ASP A 395 16.15 4.43 -18.79
CA ASP A 395 17.61 4.38 -18.72
C ASP A 395 18.19 5.08 -19.97
N PRO A 396 18.85 6.25 -19.85
CA PRO A 396 19.37 6.97 -21.00
C PRO A 396 20.42 6.17 -21.78
N SER A 397 21.12 5.23 -21.14
CA SER A 397 22.13 4.38 -21.79
C SER A 397 21.50 3.35 -22.73
N SER A 398 20.24 3.00 -22.51
CA SER A 398 19.49 2.05 -23.35
C SER A 398 18.82 2.70 -24.56
N ALA A 399 18.74 4.04 -24.59
CA ALA A 399 18.14 4.77 -25.71
C ALA A 399 19.15 4.92 -26.87
N SER A 400 18.78 4.46 -28.07
CA SER A 400 19.63 4.58 -29.26
C SER A 400 19.78 6.05 -29.71
N LYS A 401 20.93 6.46 -30.28
CA LYS A 401 21.11 7.83 -30.81
C LYS A 401 20.19 8.17 -32.00
N GLY A 402 19.58 7.16 -32.63
CA GLY A 402 18.63 7.29 -33.75
C GLY A 402 17.15 7.35 -33.33
N SER A 403 16.84 7.20 -32.04
CA SER A 403 15.47 7.21 -31.50
C SER A 403 14.78 8.59 -31.56
N SER A 404 15.52 9.62 -31.95
CA SER A 404 15.06 11.00 -32.14
C SER A 404 14.16 11.23 -33.37
N GLN A 405 13.98 10.23 -34.24
CA GLN A 405 13.16 10.35 -35.46
C GLN A 405 11.74 9.74 -35.37
N GLY A 406 11.30 9.23 -34.21
CA GLY A 406 9.89 8.91 -33.88
C GLY A 406 9.18 7.82 -34.72
N ARG A 407 9.79 7.29 -35.80
CA ARG A 407 9.13 6.36 -36.73
C ARG A 407 9.32 4.87 -36.41
N LYS A 408 10.31 4.50 -35.59
CA LYS A 408 10.63 3.11 -35.24
C LYS A 408 10.27 2.83 -33.77
N GLN A 409 9.73 1.64 -33.52
CA GLN A 409 9.53 1.16 -32.15
C GLN A 409 10.87 0.70 -31.60
N ASP A 410 11.34 1.33 -30.53
CA ASP A 410 12.61 1.03 -29.89
C ASP A 410 12.38 0.25 -28.59
N SER A 411 13.31 -0.65 -28.24
CA SER A 411 13.36 -1.32 -26.94
C SER A 411 14.23 -0.49 -26.00
N VAL A 412 13.72 -0.16 -24.81
CA VAL A 412 14.46 0.56 -23.78
C VAL A 412 14.26 -0.09 -22.42
N PHE A 413 15.18 0.16 -21.49
CA PHE A 413 14.98 -0.23 -20.09
C PHE A 413 14.35 0.91 -19.31
N LEU A 414 13.38 0.57 -18.47
CA LEU A 414 12.93 1.40 -17.38
C LEU A 414 13.65 0.96 -16.10
N ILE A 415 14.19 1.93 -15.37
CA ILE A 415 14.72 1.72 -14.03
C ILE A 415 13.61 2.07 -13.02
N PRO A 416 13.09 1.09 -12.25
CA PRO A 416 12.11 1.36 -11.21
C PRO A 416 12.67 2.21 -10.07
N MET A 417 11.81 2.97 -9.39
CA MET A 417 12.18 3.75 -8.20
C MET A 417 12.51 2.87 -6.99
N ASP A 418 11.87 1.69 -6.89
CA ASP A 418 12.21 0.69 -5.88
C ASP A 418 13.36 -0.18 -6.36
N LYS A 419 14.50 -0.08 -5.67
CA LYS A 419 15.75 -0.81 -5.99
C LYS A 419 15.62 -2.32 -5.88
N LYS A 420 14.54 -2.82 -5.28
CA LYS A 420 14.23 -4.26 -5.20
C LYS A 420 13.58 -4.81 -6.46
N ILE A 421 13.09 -3.95 -7.33
CA ILE A 421 12.45 -4.33 -8.59
C ILE A 421 13.50 -4.26 -9.69
N PRO A 422 13.69 -5.34 -10.49
CA PRO A 422 14.66 -5.34 -11.58
C PRO A 422 14.26 -4.37 -12.69
N LYS A 423 15.20 -4.03 -13.57
CA LYS A 423 14.91 -3.25 -14.79
C LYS A 423 13.78 -3.89 -15.61
N ILE A 424 12.90 -3.06 -16.16
CA ILE A 424 11.75 -3.52 -16.96
C ILE A 424 12.00 -3.13 -18.42
N ARG A 425 11.94 -4.10 -19.34
CA ARG A 425 12.04 -3.81 -20.77
C ARG A 425 10.72 -3.25 -21.28
N LEU A 426 10.77 -2.09 -21.92
CA LEU A 426 9.64 -1.43 -22.57
C LEU A 426 9.88 -1.31 -24.08
N ARG A 427 8.81 -1.37 -24.87
CA ARG A 427 8.85 -1.01 -26.29
C ARG A 427 8.00 0.23 -26.52
N THR A 428 8.60 1.30 -27.02
CA THR A 428 7.90 2.58 -27.23
C THR A 428 8.41 3.29 -28.47
N ARG A 429 7.54 4.07 -29.12
CA ARG A 429 7.92 5.01 -30.19
C ARG A 429 8.22 6.41 -29.66
N GLN A 430 7.90 6.66 -28.39
CA GLN A 430 7.94 7.97 -27.75
C GLN A 430 9.21 8.16 -26.91
N VAL A 431 10.31 7.48 -27.22
CA VAL A 431 11.56 7.55 -26.41
C VAL A 431 12.00 9.00 -26.21
N ALA A 432 11.98 9.82 -27.27
CA ALA A 432 12.37 11.23 -27.20
C ALA A 432 11.52 12.06 -26.23
N ASP A 433 10.21 11.79 -26.18
CA ASP A 433 9.27 12.52 -25.32
C ASP A 433 9.24 12.01 -23.89
N LEU A 434 9.55 10.73 -23.68
CA LEU A 434 9.50 10.07 -22.37
C LEU A 434 10.84 10.15 -21.61
N LEU A 435 11.95 10.41 -22.32
CA LEU A 435 13.25 10.59 -21.70
C LEU A 435 13.23 11.80 -20.73
N GLY A 436 13.82 11.63 -19.55
CA GLY A 436 13.84 12.68 -18.53
C GLY A 436 12.53 12.88 -17.77
N LYS A 437 11.52 12.00 -17.97
CA LYS A 437 10.24 12.04 -17.27
C LYS A 437 10.05 10.85 -16.32
N ARG A 438 9.23 11.04 -15.28
CA ARG A 438 8.70 9.98 -14.43
C ARG A 438 7.58 9.26 -15.16
N LEU A 439 7.69 7.95 -15.26
CA LEU A 439 6.74 7.10 -15.97
C LEU A 439 6.11 6.11 -15.00
N LEU A 440 4.83 5.82 -15.23
CA LEU A 440 4.11 4.73 -14.62
C LEU A 440 4.05 3.58 -15.62
N VAL A 441 4.43 2.38 -15.20
CA VAL A 441 4.45 1.17 -16.04
C VAL A 441 3.83 -0.02 -15.32
N THR A 442 3.52 -1.07 -16.07
CA THR A 442 3.09 -2.36 -15.51
C THR A 442 3.94 -3.48 -16.09
N ILE A 443 4.27 -4.50 -15.28
CA ILE A 443 4.93 -5.73 -15.74
C ILE A 443 3.87 -6.65 -16.36
N ASP A 444 4.13 -7.13 -17.57
CA ASP A 444 3.24 -8.02 -18.32
C ASP A 444 3.64 -9.49 -18.16
N ALA A 445 4.93 -9.77 -18.36
CA ALA A 445 5.46 -11.13 -18.37
C ALA A 445 6.95 -11.18 -18.03
N TRP A 446 7.44 -12.35 -17.66
CA TRP A 446 8.87 -12.62 -17.52
C TRP A 446 9.19 -14.01 -18.03
N GLU A 447 9.68 -14.05 -19.27
CA GLU A 447 10.00 -15.27 -20.00
C GLU A 447 11.29 -15.94 -19.48
N ARG A 448 11.41 -17.25 -19.72
CA ARG A 448 12.54 -18.08 -19.23
C ARG A 448 13.86 -17.82 -19.94
N ASP A 449 13.79 -17.29 -21.14
CA ASP A 449 14.92 -16.87 -21.99
C ASP A 449 15.33 -15.41 -21.73
N SER A 450 14.52 -14.64 -20.98
CA SER A 450 14.76 -13.21 -20.76
C SER A 450 15.30 -12.92 -19.37
N ARG A 451 16.44 -12.23 -19.30
CA ARG A 451 17.04 -11.71 -18.06
C ARG A 451 16.12 -10.75 -17.30
N HIS A 452 15.39 -9.90 -18.03
CA HIS A 452 14.53 -8.85 -17.49
C HIS A 452 13.06 -9.11 -17.80
N PRO A 453 12.12 -8.70 -16.93
CA PRO A 453 10.69 -8.69 -17.26
C PRO A 453 10.37 -7.73 -18.41
N VAL A 454 9.29 -8.02 -19.13
CA VAL A 454 8.70 -7.12 -20.12
C VAL A 454 7.49 -6.42 -19.51
N GLY A 455 7.28 -5.17 -19.88
CA GLY A 455 6.15 -4.38 -19.45
C GLY A 455 5.72 -3.33 -20.47
N HIS A 456 4.63 -2.64 -20.17
CA HIS A 456 4.08 -1.58 -21.01
C HIS A 456 3.98 -0.26 -20.25
N PHE A 457 3.95 0.83 -21.02
CA PHE A 457 3.80 2.18 -20.51
C PHE A 457 2.34 2.46 -20.17
N VAL A 458 2.06 3.08 -19.02
CA VAL A 458 0.70 3.46 -18.61
C VAL A 458 0.47 4.96 -18.79
N ARG A 459 1.33 5.80 -18.19
CA ARG A 459 1.28 7.26 -18.34
C ARG A 459 2.56 7.95 -17.85
N SER A 460 2.76 9.19 -18.28
CA SER A 460 3.80 10.08 -17.77
C SER A 460 3.25 10.88 -16.58
N LEU A 461 4.07 11.04 -15.53
CA LEU A 461 3.77 11.80 -14.32
C LEU A 461 4.34 13.22 -14.36
N GLY A 462 5.25 13.50 -15.31
CA GLY A 462 5.93 14.78 -15.47
C GLY A 462 7.45 14.66 -15.49
N GLU A 463 8.13 15.80 -15.58
CA GLU A 463 9.60 15.85 -15.64
C GLU A 463 10.25 15.45 -14.31
N LEU A 464 11.41 14.78 -14.41
CA LEU A 464 12.22 14.43 -13.25
C LEU A 464 12.58 15.68 -12.43
N GLU A 465 12.72 15.49 -11.11
CA GLU A 465 13.00 16.55 -10.13
C GLU A 465 11.88 17.59 -9.91
N THR A 466 10.79 17.58 -10.70
CA THR A 466 9.65 18.46 -10.42
C THR A 466 8.89 17.99 -9.18
N LYS A 467 8.52 18.95 -8.31
CA LYS A 467 7.82 18.68 -7.06
C LYS A 467 6.54 17.85 -7.27
N SER A 468 5.75 18.21 -8.30
CA SER A 468 4.50 17.51 -8.60
C SER A 468 4.74 16.06 -9.01
N ALA A 469 5.68 15.81 -9.95
CA ALA A 469 5.95 14.46 -10.44
C ALA A 469 6.54 13.56 -9.35
N GLU A 470 7.49 14.06 -8.55
CA GLU A 470 8.12 13.27 -7.49
C GLU A 470 7.15 12.96 -6.33
N THR A 471 6.26 13.89 -6.00
CA THR A 471 5.23 13.66 -4.98
C THR A 471 4.20 12.64 -5.46
N GLU A 472 3.72 12.76 -6.70
CA GLU A 472 2.77 11.80 -7.29
C GLU A 472 3.41 10.41 -7.45
N ALA A 473 4.66 10.36 -7.90
CA ALA A 473 5.45 9.14 -8.01
C ALA A 473 5.58 8.42 -6.65
N LEU A 474 5.90 9.16 -5.59
CA LEU A 474 5.99 8.63 -4.24
C LEU A 474 4.65 8.08 -3.74
N LEU A 475 3.54 8.80 -4.00
CA LEU A 475 2.21 8.36 -3.61
C LEU A 475 1.82 7.05 -4.29
N LEU A 476 2.09 6.92 -5.60
CA LEU A 476 1.82 5.68 -6.36
C LEU A 476 2.70 4.52 -5.90
N GLU A 477 3.97 4.77 -5.62
CA GLU A 477 4.92 3.74 -5.20
C GLU A 477 4.49 3.05 -3.89
N TRP A 478 3.87 3.81 -2.99
CA TRP A 478 3.32 3.31 -1.72
C TRP A 478 1.81 3.06 -1.77
N ASP A 479 1.19 2.99 -2.95
CA ASP A 479 -0.25 2.73 -3.12
C ASP A 479 -1.12 3.66 -2.23
N VAL A 480 -0.82 4.95 -2.21
CA VAL A 480 -1.59 5.96 -1.49
C VAL A 480 -2.66 6.52 -2.43
N GLN A 481 -3.93 6.38 -2.07
CA GLN A 481 -5.04 6.94 -2.84
C GLN A 481 -5.10 8.46 -2.68
N TYR A 482 -4.66 9.20 -3.70
CA TYR A 482 -4.62 10.66 -3.70
C TYR A 482 -5.65 11.32 -4.62
N ARG A 483 -6.45 10.52 -5.35
CA ARG A 483 -7.50 11.07 -6.21
C ARG A 483 -8.57 11.80 -5.37
N PRO A 484 -9.25 12.81 -5.94
CA PRO A 484 -10.39 13.46 -5.31
C PRO A 484 -11.47 12.45 -4.89
N PHE A 485 -12.24 12.81 -3.87
CA PHE A 485 -13.35 11.98 -3.41
C PHE A 485 -14.45 11.88 -4.48
N PRO A 486 -14.94 10.67 -4.81
CA PRO A 486 -16.04 10.50 -5.75
C PRO A 486 -17.32 11.20 -5.29
N LYS A 487 -18.17 11.63 -6.23
CA LYS A 487 -19.45 12.28 -5.91
C LYS A 487 -20.34 11.45 -4.98
N THR A 488 -20.40 10.13 -5.19
CA THR A 488 -21.13 9.21 -4.30
C THR A 488 -20.68 9.27 -2.83
N VAL A 489 -19.42 9.62 -2.59
CA VAL A 489 -18.88 9.89 -1.25
C VAL A 489 -19.31 11.27 -0.75
N LEU A 490 -19.21 12.30 -1.61
CA LEU A 490 -19.60 13.66 -1.28
C LEU A 490 -21.10 13.80 -0.99
N ASP A 491 -21.95 13.03 -1.67
CA ASP A 491 -23.41 12.99 -1.44
C ASP A 491 -23.78 12.41 -0.05
N CYS A 492 -22.82 11.78 0.66
CA CYS A 492 -23.00 11.35 2.04
C CYS A 492 -22.73 12.46 3.07
N LEU A 493 -22.26 13.65 2.65
CA LEU A 493 -22.01 14.77 3.54
C LEU A 493 -23.33 15.41 4.03
N PRO A 494 -23.34 16.04 5.21
CA PRO A 494 -24.49 16.84 5.66
C PRO A 494 -24.86 17.91 4.64
N ARG A 495 -26.16 18.10 4.39
CA ARG A 495 -26.67 19.04 3.38
C ARG A 495 -26.36 20.50 3.75
N GLU A 496 -26.26 20.76 5.05
CA GLU A 496 -25.93 22.04 5.64
C GLU A 496 -24.50 22.47 5.34
N GLY A 497 -23.62 21.56 4.94
CA GLY A 497 -22.22 21.89 4.63
C GLY A 497 -21.51 22.52 5.83
N HIS A 498 -20.81 23.63 5.59
CA HIS A 498 -20.12 24.40 6.63
C HIS A 498 -21.06 25.11 7.62
N ASP A 499 -22.35 25.21 7.29
CA ASP A 499 -23.36 25.84 8.15
C ASP A 499 -23.95 24.88 9.18
N TRP A 500 -23.50 23.62 9.21
CA TRP A 500 -23.89 22.67 10.23
C TRP A 500 -23.54 23.19 11.64
N ARG A 501 -24.49 23.12 12.57
CA ARG A 501 -24.33 23.52 13.97
C ARG A 501 -24.95 22.47 14.90
N VAL A 502 -24.47 22.43 16.13
CA VAL A 502 -25.11 21.64 17.20
C VAL A 502 -26.46 22.29 17.53
N PRO A 503 -27.55 21.51 17.68
CA PRO A 503 -28.83 22.07 18.10
C PRO A 503 -28.75 22.74 19.46
N THR A 504 -29.33 23.95 19.57
CA THR A 504 -29.29 24.76 20.80
C THR A 504 -30.12 24.14 21.92
N SER A 505 -31.29 23.56 21.60
CA SER A 505 -32.16 22.91 22.58
C SER A 505 -31.73 21.46 22.80
N MET A 506 -31.67 21.03 24.07
CA MET A 506 -31.41 19.63 24.44
C MET A 506 -32.59 18.70 24.13
N GLU A 507 -33.77 19.28 23.90
CA GLU A 507 -34.99 18.54 23.52
C GLU A 507 -34.99 18.17 22.03
N ASP A 508 -34.06 18.73 21.24
CA ASP A 508 -33.93 18.42 19.83
C ASP A 508 -33.60 16.93 19.62
N PRO A 509 -34.32 16.21 18.74
CA PRO A 509 -34.03 14.80 18.44
C PRO A 509 -32.57 14.53 18.01
N GLY A 510 -31.87 15.54 17.50
CA GLY A 510 -30.46 15.52 17.15
C GLY A 510 -29.50 15.41 18.34
N TRP A 511 -29.94 15.72 19.57
CA TRP A 511 -29.13 15.55 20.79
C TRP A 511 -28.90 14.10 21.15
N ARG A 512 -29.83 13.18 20.84
CA ARG A 512 -29.68 11.71 20.99
C ARG A 512 -29.04 11.26 22.32
N GLN A 513 -29.49 11.78 23.46
CA GLN A 513 -28.94 11.44 24.79
C GLN A 513 -27.47 11.84 25.01
N ARG A 514 -26.93 12.78 24.22
CA ARG A 514 -25.60 13.35 24.47
C ARG A 514 -25.58 14.14 25.77
N GLU A 515 -24.48 14.04 26.48
CA GLU A 515 -24.24 14.82 27.68
C GLU A 515 -23.72 16.22 27.35
N ASP A 516 -24.22 17.23 28.07
CA ASP A 516 -23.71 18.59 27.95
C ASP A 516 -22.44 18.79 28.76
N LEU A 517 -21.31 18.91 28.09
CA LEU A 517 -20.01 19.19 28.70
C LEU A 517 -19.48 20.57 28.29
N ARG A 518 -20.32 21.43 27.68
CA ARG A 518 -19.91 22.78 27.22
C ARG A 518 -19.48 23.69 28.37
N GLY A 519 -19.89 23.41 29.60
CA GLY A 519 -19.50 24.15 30.80
C GLY A 519 -18.05 23.90 31.26
N LEU A 520 -17.42 22.81 30.81
CA LEU A 520 -16.05 22.48 31.20
C LEU A 520 -15.01 23.35 30.47
N LEU A 521 -13.88 23.60 31.13
CA LEU A 521 -12.73 24.31 30.57
C LEU A 521 -11.84 23.34 29.79
N ILE A 522 -12.25 23.07 28.56
CA ILE A 522 -11.57 22.15 27.64
C ILE A 522 -10.62 22.93 26.74
N CYS A 523 -9.41 22.42 26.47
CA CYS A 523 -8.50 22.94 25.46
C CYS A 523 -7.88 21.81 24.62
N SER A 524 -7.41 22.12 23.41
CA SER A 524 -6.58 21.21 22.61
C SER A 524 -5.11 21.66 22.62
N ILE A 525 -4.19 20.71 22.42
CA ILE A 525 -2.74 20.96 22.36
C ILE A 525 -2.17 20.18 21.17
N ASP A 526 -1.86 20.90 20.09
CA ASP A 526 -1.56 20.31 18.79
C ASP A 526 -0.27 20.89 18.18
N PRO A 527 0.27 20.29 17.09
CA PRO A 527 1.32 20.95 16.31
C PRO A 527 0.83 22.27 15.69
N VAL A 528 1.74 23.23 15.53
CA VAL A 528 1.46 24.49 14.81
C VAL A 528 0.87 24.18 13.42
N GLY A 529 -0.27 24.81 13.11
CA GLY A 529 -0.96 24.67 11.83
C GLY A 529 -1.88 23.44 11.72
N CYS A 530 -2.11 22.70 12.81
CA CYS A 530 -3.09 21.62 12.83
C CYS A 530 -4.50 22.14 12.51
N GLN A 531 -5.21 21.46 11.60
CA GLN A 531 -6.59 21.79 11.22
C GLN A 531 -7.58 20.68 11.59
N ASP A 532 -7.08 19.45 11.69
CA ASP A 532 -7.77 18.20 12.01
C ASP A 532 -7.60 17.86 13.49
N ILE A 533 -8.13 18.70 14.38
CA ILE A 533 -8.03 18.54 15.84
C ILE A 533 -8.93 17.39 16.27
N ASP A 534 -8.32 16.22 16.54
CA ASP A 534 -9.01 15.01 16.97
C ASP A 534 -9.30 15.00 18.48
N ASP A 535 -8.42 15.58 19.30
CA ASP A 535 -8.46 15.46 20.75
C ASP A 535 -8.45 16.80 21.48
N ALA A 536 -9.12 16.81 22.64
CA ALA A 536 -9.11 17.91 23.58
C ALA A 536 -9.15 17.37 25.01
N LEU A 537 -8.61 18.11 25.97
CA LEU A 537 -8.42 17.68 27.35
C LEU A 537 -8.99 18.69 28.34
N HIS A 538 -9.38 18.20 29.52
CA HIS A 538 -9.57 19.03 30.69
C HIS A 538 -9.15 18.29 31.97
N ALA A 539 -8.88 19.05 33.03
CA ALA A 539 -8.77 18.52 34.37
C ALA A 539 -9.34 19.52 35.39
N LYS A 540 -9.96 19.00 36.45
CA LYS A 540 -10.38 19.77 37.62
C LYS A 540 -10.22 18.94 38.90
N GLN A 541 -10.00 19.62 40.02
CA GLN A 541 -10.01 18.96 41.32
C GLN A 541 -11.44 18.82 41.84
N LEU A 542 -11.75 17.65 42.42
CA LEU A 542 -13.05 17.35 43.01
C LEU A 542 -13.06 17.68 44.52
N PRO A 543 -14.25 17.90 45.12
CA PRO A 543 -14.36 18.23 46.56
C PRO A 543 -13.80 17.16 47.50
N ASN A 544 -13.72 15.91 47.05
CA ASN A 544 -13.15 14.79 47.81
C ASN A 544 -11.61 14.70 47.72
N GLY A 545 -10.95 15.62 47.01
CA GLY A 545 -9.51 15.64 46.81
C GLY A 545 -9.01 14.85 45.59
N ASN A 546 -9.88 14.08 44.93
CA ASN A 546 -9.55 13.41 43.67
C ASN A 546 -9.55 14.41 42.50
N TYR A 547 -9.13 13.95 41.34
CA TYR A 547 -9.10 14.72 40.10
C TYR A 547 -10.09 14.14 39.10
N GLU A 548 -10.94 14.97 38.50
CA GLU A 548 -11.68 14.62 37.30
C GLU A 548 -10.84 15.01 36.09
N VAL A 549 -10.57 14.05 35.22
CA VAL A 549 -9.83 14.25 33.97
C VAL A 549 -10.67 13.77 32.81
N GLY A 550 -10.74 14.55 31.74
CA GLY A 550 -11.44 14.17 30.52
C GLY A 550 -10.55 14.23 29.29
N VAL A 551 -10.66 13.19 28.46
CA VAL A 551 -10.19 13.19 27.07
C VAL A 551 -11.43 13.17 26.17
N HIS A 552 -11.54 14.17 25.32
CA HIS A 552 -12.67 14.38 24.43
C HIS A 552 -12.21 14.19 22.99
N ILE A 553 -12.75 13.19 22.29
CA ILE A 553 -12.34 12.83 20.93
C ILE A 553 -13.42 13.21 19.93
N ALA A 554 -13.04 13.75 18.76
CA ALA A 554 -13.93 14.10 17.66
C ALA A 554 -14.93 12.97 17.33
N ASP A 555 -16.23 13.28 17.30
CA ASP A 555 -17.27 12.27 17.03
C ASP A 555 -17.52 12.04 15.53
N VAL A 556 -16.54 11.46 14.85
CA VAL A 556 -16.66 11.12 13.41
C VAL A 556 -17.74 10.08 13.14
N SER A 557 -18.00 9.17 14.09
CA SER A 557 -19.02 8.12 13.95
C SER A 557 -20.45 8.64 13.84
N ASN A 558 -20.69 9.89 14.25
CA ASN A 558 -21.94 10.59 14.02
C ASN A 558 -22.20 10.84 12.53
N PHE A 559 -21.15 11.24 11.79
CA PHE A 559 -21.24 11.64 10.39
C PHE A 559 -20.99 10.47 9.42
N VAL A 560 -20.04 9.60 9.75
CA VAL A 560 -19.64 8.48 8.88
C VAL A 560 -20.35 7.19 9.30
N LYS A 561 -21.50 6.91 8.68
CA LYS A 561 -22.31 5.72 8.98
C LYS A 561 -21.80 4.45 8.29
N PRO A 562 -21.90 3.27 8.93
CA PRO A 562 -21.38 2.03 8.36
C PRO A 562 -22.02 1.68 7.01
N ALA A 563 -21.24 1.01 6.15
CA ALA A 563 -21.68 0.43 4.88
C ALA A 563 -22.18 1.41 3.81
N ASN A 564 -21.97 2.72 3.98
CA ASN A 564 -22.21 3.71 2.92
C ASN A 564 -20.93 3.95 2.08
N ALA A 565 -21.02 4.82 1.07
CA ALA A 565 -19.90 5.14 0.20
C ALA A 565 -18.74 5.81 0.94
N MET A 566 -19.04 6.72 1.87
CA MET A 566 -18.05 7.39 2.73
C MET A 566 -17.25 6.39 3.58
N ASP A 567 -17.93 5.46 4.24
CA ASP A 567 -17.31 4.41 5.05
C ASP A 567 -16.45 3.46 4.21
N THR A 568 -16.91 3.14 2.99
CA THR A 568 -16.16 2.31 2.06
C THR A 568 -14.86 3.00 1.62
N GLU A 569 -14.94 4.28 1.24
CA GLU A 569 -13.76 5.07 0.86
C GLU A 569 -12.78 5.25 2.03
N ALA A 570 -13.29 5.57 3.23
CA ALA A 570 -12.49 5.66 4.45
C ALA A 570 -11.80 4.32 4.78
N SER A 571 -12.51 3.21 4.61
CA SER A 571 -11.93 1.87 4.77
C SER A 571 -10.86 1.55 3.73
N ILE A 572 -11.01 2.02 2.48
CA ILE A 572 -10.02 1.81 1.40
C ILE A 572 -8.73 2.59 1.71
N ARG A 573 -8.86 3.87 2.05
CA ARG A 573 -7.73 4.76 2.42
C ARG A 573 -7.06 4.31 3.71
N GLY A 574 -7.85 3.93 4.72
CA GLY A 574 -7.41 3.37 6.00
C GLY A 574 -6.77 4.37 6.97
N THR A 575 -5.97 5.31 6.48
CA THR A 575 -5.31 6.37 7.26
C THR A 575 -5.06 7.62 6.40
N THR A 576 -5.04 8.80 7.02
CA THR A 576 -4.48 10.02 6.40
C THR A 576 -2.97 9.85 6.26
N VAL A 577 -2.41 10.31 5.14
CA VAL A 577 -0.97 10.28 4.86
C VAL A 577 -0.40 11.70 4.95
N TYR A 578 0.59 11.89 5.82
CA TYR A 578 1.29 13.16 6.00
C TYR A 578 2.62 13.11 5.25
N LEU A 579 2.77 14.03 4.30
CA LEU A 579 4.02 14.33 3.60
C LEU A 579 4.54 15.70 4.08
N VAL A 580 5.71 16.12 3.62
CA VAL A 580 6.28 17.42 4.00
C VAL A 580 5.42 18.58 3.49
N ASP A 581 4.96 18.53 2.24
CA ASP A 581 4.21 19.62 1.59
C ASP A 581 2.69 19.37 1.49
N LYS A 582 2.25 18.13 1.66
CA LYS A 582 0.85 17.72 1.44
C LYS A 582 0.34 16.79 2.53
N ARG A 583 -0.96 16.89 2.78
CA ARG A 583 -1.74 15.95 3.58
C ARG A 583 -2.77 15.29 2.68
N ILE A 584 -2.78 13.97 2.62
CA ILE A 584 -3.77 13.19 1.85
C ILE A 584 -4.80 12.64 2.82
N ASP A 585 -5.98 13.27 2.85
CA ASP A 585 -7.01 13.02 3.84
C ASP A 585 -7.72 11.67 3.66
N MET A 586 -8.01 11.02 4.79
CA MET A 586 -8.89 9.84 4.83
C MET A 586 -10.36 10.22 4.58
N LEU A 587 -10.78 11.39 5.07
CA LEU A 587 -12.15 11.91 4.97
C LEU A 587 -12.18 13.23 4.18
N PRO A 588 -13.30 13.60 3.54
CA PRO A 588 -13.42 14.88 2.86
C PRO A 588 -13.11 16.06 3.79
N PRO A 589 -12.48 17.14 3.29
CA PRO A 589 -12.08 18.29 4.10
C PRO A 589 -13.21 18.86 4.97
N LEU A 590 -14.44 18.95 4.44
CA LEU A 590 -15.60 19.40 5.20
C LEU A 590 -15.76 18.66 6.56
N LEU A 591 -15.61 17.33 6.56
CA LEU A 591 -15.66 16.57 7.82
C LEU A 591 -14.38 16.71 8.62
N GLY A 592 -13.23 16.55 7.97
CA GLY A 592 -11.94 16.43 8.65
C GLY A 592 -11.40 17.72 9.26
N THR A 593 -11.56 18.87 8.59
CA THR A 593 -10.97 20.14 9.03
C THR A 593 -11.99 21.11 9.64
N ASP A 594 -13.28 20.77 9.66
CA ASP A 594 -14.30 21.67 10.17
C ASP A 594 -15.35 21.01 11.08
N LEU A 595 -16.17 20.09 10.54
CA LEU A 595 -17.35 19.58 11.27
C LEU A 595 -16.97 18.64 12.42
N CYS A 596 -15.98 17.77 12.22
CA CYS A 596 -15.50 16.86 13.26
C CYS A 596 -14.37 17.47 14.10
N SER A 597 -13.57 18.36 13.50
CA SER A 597 -12.45 19.03 14.17
C SER A 597 -12.94 19.81 15.39
N LEU A 598 -12.29 19.61 16.53
CA LEU A 598 -12.65 20.20 17.83
C LEU A 598 -12.17 21.66 17.95
N LYS A 599 -12.55 22.48 16.96
CA LYS A 599 -12.17 23.90 16.84
C LYS A 599 -12.53 24.69 18.11
N PRO A 600 -11.69 25.66 18.52
CA PRO A 600 -11.97 26.48 19.68
C PRO A 600 -13.19 27.37 19.42
N TYR A 601 -13.88 27.75 20.49
CA TYR A 601 -15.01 28.69 20.53
C TYR A 601 -16.29 28.23 19.81
N VAL A 602 -16.31 27.02 19.25
CA VAL A 602 -17.49 26.46 18.56
C VAL A 602 -17.93 25.17 19.23
N GLU A 603 -19.23 24.93 19.26
CA GLU A 603 -19.81 23.70 19.77
C GLU A 603 -19.56 22.54 18.80
N ARG A 604 -19.11 21.41 19.34
CA ARG A 604 -18.76 20.21 18.58
C ARG A 604 -19.20 18.95 19.32
N PHE A 605 -19.55 17.92 18.54
CA PHE A 605 -19.80 16.60 19.08
C PHE A 605 -18.49 15.88 19.36
N ALA A 606 -18.41 15.26 20.53
CA ALA A 606 -17.27 14.48 20.97
C ALA A 606 -17.70 13.16 21.60
N PHE A 607 -16.82 12.17 21.55
CA PHE A 607 -16.86 10.98 22.39
C PHE A 607 -15.88 11.20 23.54
N SER A 608 -16.42 11.38 24.74
CA SER A 608 -15.65 11.69 25.95
C SER A 608 -15.36 10.45 26.78
N VAL A 609 -14.13 10.36 27.25
CA VAL A 609 -13.67 9.42 28.29
C VAL A 609 -13.33 10.26 29.52
N LEU A 610 -14.04 10.01 30.61
CA LEU A 610 -13.95 10.78 31.85
C LEU A 610 -13.48 9.85 32.96
N TRP A 611 -12.42 10.24 33.65
CA TRP A 611 -11.88 9.50 34.79
C TRP A 611 -12.01 10.30 36.08
N GLU A 612 -12.27 9.59 37.16
CA GLU A 612 -11.92 10.04 38.51
C GLU A 612 -10.59 9.38 38.88
N LEU A 613 -9.56 10.20 39.13
CA LEU A 613 -8.21 9.78 39.48
C LEU A 613 -7.86 10.19 40.90
N ASN A 614 -7.21 9.31 41.66
CA ASN A 614 -6.61 9.69 42.93
C ASN A 614 -5.31 10.49 42.71
N ASP A 615 -4.68 10.96 43.79
CA ASP A 615 -3.40 11.69 43.67
C ASP A 615 -2.28 10.85 43.06
N ASN A 616 -2.29 9.53 43.19
CA ASN A 616 -1.31 8.66 42.53
C ASN A 616 -1.59 8.44 41.03
N ALA A 617 -2.61 9.07 40.45
CA ALA A 617 -3.08 8.81 39.09
C ALA A 617 -3.54 7.35 38.88
N ASP A 618 -4.14 6.72 39.89
CA ASP A 618 -4.89 5.47 39.73
C ASP A 618 -6.36 5.76 39.39
N ILE A 619 -6.96 4.89 38.56
CA ILE A 619 -8.38 4.98 38.22
C ILE A 619 -9.22 4.59 39.43
N VAL A 620 -10.00 5.54 39.93
CA VAL A 620 -11.09 5.28 40.89
C VAL A 620 -12.35 4.89 40.12
N ASN A 621 -12.65 5.63 39.05
CA ASN A 621 -13.79 5.37 38.17
C ASN A 621 -13.48 5.81 36.74
N VAL A 622 -14.13 5.18 35.75
CA VAL A 622 -14.07 5.56 34.34
C VAL A 622 -15.48 5.55 33.74
N ARG A 623 -15.80 6.60 32.99
CA ARG A 623 -17.10 6.80 32.35
C ARG A 623 -16.91 7.19 30.89
N PHE A 624 -17.66 6.54 30.01
CA PHE A 624 -17.64 6.78 28.57
C PHE A 624 -18.98 7.37 28.15
N THR A 625 -18.97 8.46 27.37
CA THR A 625 -20.21 9.14 26.98
C THR A 625 -20.06 9.86 25.64
N LYS A 626 -21.15 9.91 24.87
CA LYS A 626 -21.27 10.84 23.74
C LYS A 626 -21.67 12.19 24.31
N SER A 627 -21.03 13.26 23.82
CA SER A 627 -21.11 14.56 24.46
C SER A 627 -21.12 15.71 23.46
N VAL A 628 -21.54 16.88 23.95
CA VAL A 628 -21.35 18.17 23.30
C VAL A 628 -20.30 18.93 24.10
N ILE A 629 -19.25 19.41 23.44
CA ILE A 629 -18.20 20.21 24.05
C ILE A 629 -18.05 21.56 23.34
N LYS A 630 -17.35 22.48 23.99
CA LYS A 630 -16.91 23.75 23.39
C LYS A 630 -15.50 24.05 23.87
N SER A 631 -14.50 23.75 23.06
CA SER A 631 -13.10 24.04 23.38
C SER A 631 -12.92 25.55 23.61
N ARG A 632 -12.17 25.92 24.64
CA ARG A 632 -11.90 27.30 25.05
C ARG A 632 -10.70 27.89 24.35
N GLU A 633 -9.74 27.06 23.96
CA GLU A 633 -8.55 27.48 23.25
C GLU A 633 -7.93 26.27 22.52
N ALA A 634 -7.24 26.55 21.41
CA ALA A 634 -6.39 25.57 20.72
C ALA A 634 -4.94 26.04 20.80
N PHE A 635 -4.13 25.37 21.62
CA PHE A 635 -2.73 25.72 21.83
C PHE A 635 -1.80 24.95 20.90
N SER A 636 -0.69 25.58 20.50
CA SER A 636 0.49 24.82 20.08
C SER A 636 1.19 24.18 21.28
N TYR A 637 1.99 23.13 21.07
CA TYR A 637 2.81 22.54 22.14
C TYR A 637 3.69 23.56 22.86
N GLU A 638 4.32 24.46 22.10
CA GLU A 638 5.17 25.54 22.63
C GLU A 638 4.35 26.55 23.43
N GLN A 639 3.19 26.97 22.92
CA GLN A 639 2.30 27.91 23.62
C GLN A 639 1.78 27.32 24.93
N ALA A 640 1.37 26.05 24.92
CA ALA A 640 0.93 25.35 26.12
C ALA A 640 2.07 25.24 27.15
N GLN A 641 3.30 24.96 26.71
CA GLN A 641 4.46 24.86 27.58
C GLN A 641 4.75 26.19 28.26
N LEU A 642 4.84 27.27 27.48
CA LEU A 642 5.04 28.63 27.99
C LEU A 642 3.95 29.04 29.00
N ARG A 643 2.69 28.70 28.73
CA ARG A 643 1.57 28.98 29.63
C ARG A 643 1.64 28.20 30.94
N ILE A 644 2.04 26.92 30.89
CA ILE A 644 2.20 26.08 32.08
C ILE A 644 3.33 26.62 32.97
N ASP A 645 4.45 26.99 32.35
CA ASP A 645 5.67 27.42 33.04
C ASP A 645 5.54 28.85 33.63
N ASP A 646 4.65 29.68 33.10
CA ASP A 646 4.42 31.05 33.58
C ASP A 646 3.60 31.09 34.88
N GLU A 647 4.30 31.19 36.01
CA GLU A 647 3.70 31.25 37.36
C GLU A 647 2.71 32.42 37.56
N SER A 648 2.73 33.46 36.72
CA SER A 648 1.79 34.58 36.83
C SER A 648 0.37 34.22 36.34
N GLN A 649 0.25 33.22 35.46
CA GLN A 649 -1.04 32.76 34.94
C GLN A 649 -1.71 31.80 35.93
N GLN A 650 -2.81 32.24 36.53
CA GLN A 650 -3.54 31.53 37.60
C GLN A 650 -5.03 31.32 37.29
N ASP A 651 -5.44 31.46 36.03
CA ASP A 651 -6.78 31.09 35.59
C ASP A 651 -7.00 29.57 35.69
N ASP A 652 -8.27 29.17 35.79
CA ASP A 652 -8.62 27.78 36.07
C ASP A 652 -8.27 26.81 34.93
N LEU A 653 -8.19 27.31 33.69
CA LEU A 653 -7.70 26.51 32.56
C LEU A 653 -6.21 26.19 32.73
N THR A 654 -5.39 27.19 33.06
CA THR A 654 -3.95 26.99 33.34
C THR A 654 -3.72 26.06 34.53
N LYS A 655 -4.50 26.18 35.60
CA LYS A 655 -4.46 25.22 36.73
C LYS A 655 -4.79 23.80 36.26
N GLY A 656 -5.82 23.64 35.42
CA GLY A 656 -6.15 22.35 34.80
C GLY A 656 -5.00 21.78 33.98
N MET A 657 -4.33 22.60 33.15
CA MET A 657 -3.16 22.18 32.36
C MET A 657 -1.98 21.73 33.24
N ARG A 658 -1.73 22.42 34.36
CA ARG A 658 -0.72 22.01 35.35
C ARG A 658 -1.08 20.70 36.04
N MET A 659 -2.36 20.49 36.37
CA MET A 659 -2.85 19.21 36.90
C MET A 659 -2.64 18.08 35.90
N LEU A 660 -2.96 18.30 34.62
CA LEU A 660 -2.70 17.34 33.54
C LEU A 660 -1.20 17.01 33.46
N LEU A 661 -0.32 18.01 33.48
CA LEU A 661 1.14 17.76 33.42
C LEU A 661 1.65 16.98 34.64
N MET A 662 1.15 17.29 35.84
CA MET A 662 1.52 16.58 37.06
C MET A 662 1.10 15.10 36.99
N LEU A 663 -0.15 14.84 36.58
CA LEU A 663 -0.68 13.48 36.47
C LEU A 663 -0.01 12.69 35.33
N SER A 664 0.31 13.33 34.20
CA SER A 664 0.98 12.66 33.07
C SER A 664 2.38 12.17 33.45
N LYS A 665 3.13 12.93 34.26
CA LYS A 665 4.43 12.49 34.80
C LYS A 665 4.29 11.23 35.66
N LYS A 666 3.23 11.13 36.47
CA LYS A 666 2.92 9.94 37.28
C LYS A 666 2.55 8.74 36.39
N LEU A 667 1.72 8.93 35.37
CA LEU A 667 1.33 7.90 34.41
C LEU A 667 2.54 7.35 33.63
N LYS A 668 3.38 8.25 33.10
CA LYS A 668 4.63 7.89 32.40
C LYS A 668 5.54 7.04 33.28
N LYS A 669 5.74 7.45 34.53
CA LYS A 669 6.57 6.71 35.48
C LYS A 669 6.05 5.28 35.66
N LYS A 670 4.76 5.09 35.94
CA LYS A 670 4.14 3.76 36.06
C LYS A 670 4.34 2.90 34.81
N ARG A 671 4.19 3.51 33.63
CA ARG A 671 4.38 2.83 32.34
C ARG A 671 5.84 2.38 32.12
N MET A 672 6.81 3.21 32.48
CA MET A 672 8.24 2.86 32.42
C MET A 672 8.63 1.81 33.47
N ASP A 673 8.05 1.88 34.67
CA ASP A 673 8.24 0.88 35.73
C ASP A 673 7.66 -0.49 35.32
N ALA A 674 6.53 -0.50 34.58
CA ALA A 674 5.95 -1.70 33.97
C ALA A 674 6.79 -2.28 32.79
N GLY A 675 7.78 -1.53 32.31
CA GLY A 675 8.72 -1.97 31.27
C GLY A 675 8.36 -1.53 29.86
N ALA A 676 7.73 -0.36 29.70
CA ALA A 676 7.61 0.26 28.39
C ALA A 676 8.98 0.68 27.84
N LEU A 677 9.11 0.67 26.52
CA LEU A 677 10.35 1.00 25.85
C LEU A 677 10.34 2.46 25.41
N SER A 678 11.36 3.22 25.79
CA SER A 678 11.68 4.49 25.14
C SER A 678 12.49 4.20 23.89
N LEU A 679 11.81 4.05 22.75
CA LEU A 679 12.42 3.84 21.45
C LEU A 679 12.58 5.18 20.73
N SER A 680 13.72 5.38 20.08
CA SER A 680 14.04 6.62 19.37
C SER A 680 13.98 6.41 17.87
N SER A 681 13.38 7.37 17.16
CA SER A 681 13.49 7.53 15.72
C SER A 681 14.03 8.93 15.45
N PRO A 682 14.92 9.13 14.46
CA PRO A 682 15.30 10.48 14.05
C PRO A 682 14.08 11.16 13.40
N GLU A 683 13.39 12.01 14.16
CA GLU A 683 12.32 12.86 13.64
C GLU A 683 12.88 14.22 13.23
N VAL A 684 12.90 14.47 11.92
CA VAL A 684 13.28 15.77 11.35
C VAL A 684 12.08 16.49 10.76
N LYS A 685 12.07 17.81 10.89
CA LYS A 685 11.10 18.72 10.30
C LYS A 685 11.81 19.58 9.28
N VAL A 686 11.35 19.50 8.03
CA VAL A 686 11.81 20.41 6.97
C VAL A 686 11.02 21.71 7.08
N GLN A 687 11.71 22.83 7.20
CA GLN A 687 11.11 24.16 7.12
C GLN A 687 11.02 24.57 5.66
N THR A 688 9.83 24.90 5.19
CA THR A 688 9.57 25.36 3.82
C THR A 688 9.23 26.83 3.81
N GLU A 689 9.57 27.52 2.73
CA GLU A 689 9.12 28.88 2.47
C GLU A 689 7.62 28.92 2.17
N SER A 690 6.90 29.93 2.67
CA SER A 690 5.44 29.96 2.64
C SER A 690 4.83 30.09 1.24
N GLU A 691 5.53 30.72 0.28
CA GLU A 691 5.00 30.98 -1.06
C GLU A 691 5.39 29.90 -2.07
N THR A 692 6.68 29.55 -2.13
CA THR A 692 7.23 28.57 -3.07
C THR A 692 7.12 27.14 -2.56
N SER A 693 6.96 26.97 -1.23
CA SER A 693 7.13 25.70 -0.52
C SER A 693 8.51 25.06 -0.72
N ASP A 694 9.52 25.85 -1.08
CA ASP A 694 10.89 25.37 -1.22
C ASP A 694 11.51 25.16 0.17
N PRO A 695 12.29 24.07 0.37
CA PRO A 695 12.87 23.78 1.66
C PRO A 695 14.03 24.74 1.99
N ILE A 696 13.94 25.41 3.13
CA ILE A 696 14.92 26.37 3.63
C ILE A 696 15.98 25.67 4.49
N ASP A 697 15.51 24.93 5.51
CA ASP A 697 16.33 24.34 6.56
C ASP A 697 15.71 23.04 7.08
N VAL A 698 16.54 22.18 7.69
CA VAL A 698 16.13 20.91 8.29
C VAL A 698 16.46 20.97 9.77
N LYS A 699 15.44 20.89 10.62
CA LYS A 699 15.59 20.93 12.08
C LYS A 699 15.13 19.63 12.71
N THR A 700 15.85 19.18 13.72
CA THR A 700 15.40 18.10 14.59
C THR A 700 14.24 18.57 15.45
N LYS A 701 13.20 17.76 15.57
CA LYS A 701 12.04 18.08 16.39
C LYS A 701 12.41 17.94 17.87
N GLN A 702 12.28 19.01 18.65
CA GLN A 702 12.42 18.93 20.10
C GLN A 702 11.14 18.37 20.71
N LEU A 703 11.30 17.45 21.67
CA LEU A 703 10.19 16.90 22.45
C LEU A 703 10.04 17.73 23.72
N LEU A 704 8.88 18.36 23.90
CA LEU A 704 8.51 19.14 25.08
C LEU A 704 7.74 18.28 26.09
N ASP A 705 7.67 18.75 27.34
CA ASP A 705 6.89 18.12 28.40
C ASP A 705 5.39 18.06 28.04
N THR A 706 4.88 19.07 27.31
CA THR A 706 3.53 19.07 26.74
C THR A 706 3.29 17.99 25.67
N ASN A 707 4.31 17.58 24.91
CA ASN A 707 4.18 16.43 24.01
C ASN A 707 3.95 15.15 24.82
N SER A 708 4.73 14.96 25.88
CA SER A 708 4.58 13.81 26.78
C SER A 708 3.25 13.84 27.53
N LEU A 709 2.73 15.03 27.89
CA LEU A 709 1.42 15.18 28.53
C LEU A 709 0.32 14.59 27.65
N VAL A 710 0.23 15.03 26.40
CA VAL A 710 -0.81 14.55 25.47
C VAL A 710 -0.63 13.05 25.21
N GLU A 711 0.62 12.59 24.99
CA GLU A 711 0.91 11.17 24.75
C GLU A 711 0.35 10.26 25.85
N GLU A 712 0.62 10.56 27.12
CA GLU A 712 0.18 9.70 28.22
C GLU A 712 -1.34 9.62 28.35
N PHE A 713 -2.06 10.74 28.19
CA PHE A 713 -3.52 10.72 28.24
C PHE A 713 -4.16 10.04 27.03
N MET A 714 -3.56 10.15 25.84
CA MET A 714 -4.02 9.39 24.67
C MET A 714 -3.80 7.89 24.85
N LEU A 715 -2.65 7.47 25.39
CA LEU A 715 -2.40 6.08 25.75
C LEU A 715 -3.40 5.57 26.79
N PHE A 716 -3.68 6.38 27.81
CA PHE A 716 -4.62 6.07 28.88
C PHE A 716 -6.07 5.92 28.37
N ALA A 717 -6.50 6.81 27.47
CA ALA A 717 -7.76 6.71 26.74
C ALA A 717 -7.86 5.40 25.94
N ASN A 718 -6.83 5.13 25.14
CA ASN A 718 -6.77 3.95 24.28
C ASN A 718 -6.83 2.64 25.08
N VAL A 719 -6.12 2.54 26.22
CA VAL A 719 -6.17 1.35 27.09
C VAL A 719 -7.55 1.18 27.72
N SER A 720 -8.13 2.25 28.26
CA SER A 720 -9.46 2.22 28.89
C SER A 720 -10.56 1.80 27.89
N VAL A 721 -10.50 2.35 26.67
CA VAL A 721 -11.43 1.99 25.59
C VAL A 721 -11.21 0.55 25.13
N ALA A 722 -9.96 0.11 24.98
CA ALA A 722 -9.64 -1.27 24.58
C ALA A 722 -10.24 -2.30 25.54
N ALA A 723 -10.13 -2.06 26.85
CA ALA A 723 -10.75 -2.89 27.87
C ALA A 723 -12.29 -2.91 27.71
N LYS A 724 -12.92 -1.74 27.54
CA LYS A 724 -14.39 -1.64 27.44
C LYS A 724 -14.97 -2.31 26.20
N ILE A 725 -14.35 -2.12 25.03
CA ILE A 725 -14.83 -2.74 23.79
C ILE A 725 -14.57 -4.24 23.77
N TYR A 726 -13.51 -4.71 24.43
CA TYR A 726 -13.24 -6.14 24.55
C TYR A 726 -14.23 -6.83 25.50
N GLU A 727 -14.55 -6.19 26.64
CA GLU A 727 -15.59 -6.65 27.56
C GLU A 727 -16.94 -6.85 26.83
N ALA A 728 -17.35 -5.85 26.04
CA ALA A 728 -18.61 -5.91 25.29
C ALA A 728 -18.56 -6.87 24.09
N PHE A 729 -17.42 -6.96 23.40
CA PHE A 729 -17.26 -7.72 22.15
C PHE A 729 -16.01 -8.62 22.13
N PRO A 730 -15.92 -9.67 22.97
CA PRO A 730 -14.70 -10.44 23.15
C PRO A 730 -14.16 -11.12 21.87
N GLN A 731 -15.03 -11.39 20.89
CA GLN A 731 -14.67 -12.07 19.65
C GLN A 731 -14.41 -11.13 18.46
N THR A 732 -14.79 -9.85 18.59
CA THR A 732 -14.80 -8.91 17.45
C THR A 732 -14.22 -7.55 17.78
N ALA A 733 -13.70 -7.32 19.00
CA ALA A 733 -13.06 -6.07 19.36
C ALA A 733 -11.89 -5.77 18.43
N ILE A 734 -11.83 -4.54 17.92
CA ILE A 734 -10.69 -4.05 17.14
C ILE A 734 -9.61 -3.60 18.10
N LEU A 735 -8.48 -4.29 18.05
CA LEU A 735 -7.35 -4.08 18.95
C LEU A 735 -6.07 -3.87 18.12
N ARG A 736 -5.02 -3.40 18.80
CA ARG A 736 -3.69 -3.22 18.21
C ARG A 736 -2.66 -3.83 19.15
N ARG A 737 -1.87 -4.77 18.64
CA ARG A 737 -0.82 -5.45 19.41
C ARG A 737 0.56 -5.15 18.87
N HIS A 738 1.55 -5.42 19.70
CA HIS A 738 2.96 -5.42 19.33
C HIS A 738 3.58 -6.68 19.93
N ALA A 739 3.75 -7.71 19.09
CA ALA A 739 4.30 -8.99 19.52
C ALA A 739 5.74 -8.82 20.02
N ALA A 740 6.15 -9.69 20.95
CA ALA A 740 7.54 -9.75 21.39
C ALA A 740 8.45 -10.09 20.19
N PRO A 741 9.57 -9.37 20.03
CA PRO A 741 10.52 -9.68 18.97
C PRO A 741 11.17 -11.05 19.21
N PRO A 742 11.36 -11.87 18.16
CA PRO A 742 12.18 -13.06 18.26
C PRO A 742 13.60 -12.70 18.74
N LYS A 743 14.20 -13.52 19.62
CA LYS A 743 15.56 -13.30 20.12
C LYS A 743 16.57 -13.12 18.97
N THR A 744 16.39 -13.89 17.88
CA THR A 744 17.19 -13.82 16.66
C THR A 744 17.27 -12.45 16.00
N ASN A 745 16.28 -11.56 16.21
CA ASN A 745 16.33 -10.21 15.66
C ASN A 745 17.35 -9.33 16.40
N PHE A 746 17.63 -9.63 17.67
CA PHE A 746 18.55 -8.88 18.53
C PHE A 746 19.92 -9.53 18.64
N ASP A 747 20.10 -10.81 18.26
CA ASP A 747 21.37 -11.53 18.34
C ASP A 747 22.52 -10.71 17.73
N GLU A 748 22.32 -10.19 16.51
CA GLU A 748 23.33 -9.40 15.79
C GLU A 748 23.68 -8.10 16.54
N LEU A 749 22.67 -7.32 16.93
CA LEU A 749 22.90 -6.06 17.67
C LEU A 749 23.56 -6.31 19.04
N SER A 750 23.18 -7.40 19.70
CA SER A 750 23.72 -7.80 21.01
C SER A 750 25.19 -8.21 20.90
N ASN A 751 25.54 -8.96 19.84
CA ASN A 751 26.93 -9.31 19.54
C ASN A 751 27.76 -8.08 19.19
N GLN A 752 27.24 -7.19 18.36
CA GLN A 752 27.88 -5.93 18.00
C GLN A 752 28.22 -5.08 19.23
N LEU A 753 27.27 -4.91 20.16
CA LEU A 753 27.47 -4.15 21.40
C LEU A 753 28.46 -4.83 22.35
N ARG A 754 28.37 -6.15 22.49
CA ARG A 754 29.28 -6.94 23.33
C ARG A 754 30.72 -6.80 22.82
N THR A 755 30.94 -6.99 21.52
CA THR A 755 32.28 -6.93 20.93
C THR A 755 32.86 -5.52 20.92
N LYS A 756 32.09 -4.50 20.53
CA LYS A 756 32.62 -3.13 20.35
C LYS A 756 32.63 -2.26 21.59
N ARG A 757 31.76 -2.54 22.57
CA ARG A 757 31.56 -1.69 23.74
C ARG A 757 31.52 -2.45 25.06
N GLY A 758 31.61 -3.80 25.05
CA GLY A 758 31.49 -4.61 26.26
C GLY A 758 30.12 -4.51 26.93
N MET A 759 29.09 -4.08 26.20
CA MET A 759 27.74 -3.85 26.72
C MET A 759 26.81 -5.02 26.35
N GLU A 760 25.83 -5.31 27.20
CA GLU A 760 24.89 -6.40 27.01
C GLU A 760 23.44 -5.90 26.91
N LEU A 761 22.72 -6.38 25.89
CA LEU A 761 21.26 -6.19 25.77
C LEU A 761 20.53 -7.42 26.29
N ARG A 762 19.59 -7.20 27.21
CA ARG A 762 18.80 -8.29 27.81
C ARG A 762 17.42 -8.32 27.18
N THR A 763 17.12 -9.37 26.42
CA THR A 763 15.89 -9.46 25.60
C THR A 763 14.80 -10.36 26.20
N ASP A 764 14.94 -10.75 27.47
CA ASP A 764 14.04 -11.71 28.12
C ASP A 764 12.64 -11.15 28.41
N SER A 765 12.54 -9.83 28.62
CA SER A 765 11.28 -9.12 28.79
C SER A 765 11.42 -7.69 28.31
N SER A 766 10.29 -6.98 28.11
CA SER A 766 10.33 -5.57 27.73
C SER A 766 11.00 -4.70 28.79
N LYS A 767 10.82 -5.02 30.09
CA LYS A 767 11.49 -4.31 31.19
C LYS A 767 13.00 -4.56 31.20
N ALA A 768 13.43 -5.82 31.06
CA ALA A 768 14.86 -6.15 30.99
C ALA A 768 15.54 -5.44 29.82
N LEU A 769 14.86 -5.37 28.67
CA LEU A 769 15.33 -4.66 27.49
C LEU A 769 15.41 -3.15 27.74
N ALA A 770 14.35 -2.54 28.29
CA ALA A 770 14.33 -1.13 28.67
C ALA A 770 15.51 -0.79 29.58
N ASP A 771 15.67 -1.52 30.67
CA ASP A 771 16.72 -1.27 31.67
C ASP A 771 18.13 -1.45 31.07
N SER A 772 18.32 -2.45 30.19
CA SER A 772 19.61 -2.63 29.50
C SER A 772 19.89 -1.52 28.48
N LEU A 773 18.87 -1.05 27.76
CA LEU A 773 19.00 0.09 26.84
C LEU A 773 19.31 1.38 27.58
N ASP A 774 18.74 1.60 28.76
CA ASP A 774 19.03 2.76 29.61
C ASP A 774 20.48 2.75 30.12
N GLN A 775 21.08 1.56 30.26
CA GLN A 775 22.49 1.37 30.66
C GLN A 775 23.49 1.48 29.50
N CYS A 776 23.04 1.37 28.24
CA CYS A 776 23.88 1.51 27.05
C CYS A 776 24.27 2.98 26.78
N VAL A 777 25.07 3.56 27.68
CA VAL A 777 25.51 4.96 27.60
C VAL A 777 27.02 5.01 27.45
N ASP A 778 27.50 5.81 26.49
CA ASP A 778 28.91 6.18 26.39
C ASP A 778 29.06 7.62 26.91
N PRO A 779 29.76 7.85 28.04
CA PRO A 779 29.97 9.19 28.59
C PRO A 779 30.70 10.14 27.64
N LYS A 780 31.49 9.61 26.70
CA LYS A 780 32.21 10.43 25.71
C LYS A 780 31.34 10.81 24.52
N GLU A 781 30.25 10.08 24.29
CA GLU A 781 29.37 10.27 23.14
C GLU A 781 27.90 10.13 23.54
N PRO A 782 27.25 11.24 23.96
CA PRO A 782 25.86 11.23 24.41
C PRO A 782 24.86 10.71 23.36
N PHE A 783 25.17 10.85 22.06
CA PHE A 783 24.29 10.35 21.00
C PHE A 783 24.30 8.82 20.89
N PHE A 784 25.30 8.14 21.43
CA PHE A 784 25.42 6.68 21.36
C PHE A 784 24.17 5.96 21.89
N ASN A 785 23.60 6.40 23.01
CA ASN A 785 22.37 5.78 23.53
C ASN A 785 21.20 5.89 22.53
N THR A 786 21.05 7.06 21.92
CA THR A 786 20.04 7.31 20.88
C THR A 786 20.29 6.42 19.66
N LEU A 787 21.54 6.27 19.22
CA LEU A 787 21.93 5.39 18.13
C LEU A 787 21.51 3.93 18.40
N VAL A 788 21.82 3.42 19.59
CA VAL A 788 21.45 2.06 20.01
C VAL A 788 19.93 1.90 20.03
N ARG A 789 19.18 2.90 20.52
CA ARG A 789 17.71 2.87 20.49
C ARG A 789 17.14 2.88 19.07
N ILE A 790 17.74 3.64 18.15
CA ILE A 790 17.36 3.62 16.73
C ILE A 790 17.57 2.21 16.14
N MET A 791 18.69 1.56 16.43
CA MET A 791 18.96 0.20 15.98
C MET A 791 18.04 -0.83 16.63
N ALA A 792 17.83 -0.74 17.94
CA ALA A 792 16.91 -1.61 18.68
C ALA A 792 15.48 -1.52 18.12
N THR A 793 15.04 -0.32 17.72
CA THR A 793 13.74 -0.11 17.06
C THR A 793 13.59 -0.92 15.77
N ARG A 794 14.68 -1.12 15.00
CA ARG A 794 14.69 -1.94 13.78
C ARG A 794 14.63 -3.44 14.05
N CYS A 795 15.06 -3.88 15.24
CA CYS A 795 14.96 -5.26 15.69
C CYS A 795 13.53 -5.63 16.16
N MET A 796 12.70 -4.63 16.45
CA MET A 796 11.31 -4.83 16.89
C MET A 796 10.42 -5.35 15.77
N MET A 797 9.31 -6.00 16.16
CA MET A 797 8.25 -6.35 15.23
C MET A 797 7.42 -5.11 14.89
N SER A 798 6.80 -5.09 13.71
CA SER A 798 5.79 -4.07 13.43
C SER A 798 4.54 -4.32 14.28
N ALA A 799 4.02 -3.28 14.92
CA ALA A 799 2.70 -3.35 15.54
C ALA A 799 1.60 -3.56 14.49
N GLU A 800 0.56 -4.31 14.85
CA GLU A 800 -0.51 -4.67 13.93
C GLU A 800 -1.89 -4.54 14.58
N TYR A 801 -2.85 -4.04 13.81
CA TYR A 801 -4.27 -4.13 14.11
C TYR A 801 -4.76 -5.56 13.90
N PHE A 802 -5.63 -6.03 14.78
CA PHE A 802 -6.24 -7.35 14.70
C PHE A 802 -7.64 -7.35 15.31
N CYS A 803 -8.38 -8.41 14.99
CA CYS A 803 -9.69 -8.68 15.56
C CYS A 803 -9.51 -9.64 16.74
N SER A 804 -10.06 -9.34 17.91
CA SER A 804 -9.79 -10.10 19.15
C SER A 804 -10.06 -11.61 19.03
N GLY A 805 -11.05 -12.03 18.23
CA GLY A 805 -11.35 -13.45 17.99
C GLY A 805 -10.38 -14.19 17.07
N THR A 806 -9.26 -13.58 16.65
CA THR A 806 -8.20 -14.24 15.88
C THR A 806 -6.96 -14.57 16.69
N GLN A 807 -6.83 -14.06 17.91
CA GLN A 807 -5.68 -14.28 18.80
C GLN A 807 -6.16 -14.68 20.21
N ALA A 808 -5.32 -15.34 20.99
CA ALA A 808 -5.59 -15.58 22.41
C ALA A 808 -5.30 -14.33 23.26
N TYR A 809 -5.92 -14.18 24.42
CA TYR A 809 -5.74 -13.00 25.28
C TYR A 809 -4.26 -12.67 25.63
N PRO A 810 -3.38 -13.64 25.97
CA PRO A 810 -1.96 -13.34 26.23
C PRO A 810 -1.22 -12.73 25.03
N GLU A 811 -1.73 -12.96 23.82
CA GLU A 811 -1.18 -12.43 22.58
C GLU A 811 -1.64 -11.01 22.25
N PHE A 812 -2.55 -10.42 23.04
CA PHE A 812 -3.01 -9.05 22.86
C PHE A 812 -1.97 -8.02 23.31
N ARG A 813 -1.01 -8.48 24.13
CA ARG A 813 0.02 -7.67 24.75
C ARG A 813 0.71 -6.76 23.73
N HIS A 814 0.89 -5.51 24.13
CA HIS A 814 1.67 -4.53 23.40
C HIS A 814 3.06 -4.39 24.01
N TYR A 815 4.04 -5.14 23.48
CA TYR A 815 5.39 -5.27 24.04
C TYR A 815 6.07 -3.90 24.27
N GLY A 816 6.05 -3.00 23.28
CA GLY A 816 6.70 -1.69 23.42
C GLY A 816 6.02 -0.71 24.39
N LEU A 817 4.74 -0.90 24.70
CA LEU A 817 3.99 -0.03 25.63
C LEU A 817 3.84 -0.66 27.02
N ALA A 818 4.27 -1.90 27.19
CA ALA A 818 4.02 -2.71 28.38
C ALA A 818 2.54 -2.76 28.82
N SER A 819 1.61 -2.75 27.85
CA SER A 819 0.17 -2.90 28.12
C SER A 819 -0.31 -4.31 27.78
N GLU A 820 -1.22 -4.86 28.57
CA GLU A 820 -1.86 -6.17 28.31
C GLU A 820 -2.83 -6.12 27.13
N ILE A 821 -3.54 -5.00 26.98
CA ILE A 821 -4.51 -4.76 25.92
C ILE A 821 -4.40 -3.33 25.42
N TYR A 822 -4.57 -3.11 24.12
CA TYR A 822 -4.44 -1.79 23.52
C TYR A 822 -5.25 -1.69 22.22
N THR A 823 -5.73 -0.49 21.90
CA THR A 823 -6.36 -0.16 20.63
C THR A 823 -6.03 1.28 20.24
N HIS A 824 -6.49 1.74 19.08
CA HIS A 824 -6.51 3.15 18.75
C HIS A 824 -7.95 3.65 18.70
N PHE A 825 -8.19 4.76 19.39
CA PHE A 825 -9.49 5.42 19.51
C PHE A 825 -9.39 6.95 19.35
N THR A 826 -8.22 7.53 19.64
CA THR A 826 -8.04 8.97 19.84
C THR A 826 -7.88 9.81 18.56
N SER A 827 -7.97 9.21 17.36
CA SER A 827 -7.83 9.97 16.12
C SER A 827 -8.70 9.45 14.96
N PRO A 828 -10.04 9.45 15.11
CA PRO A 828 -10.97 8.95 14.11
C PRO A 828 -11.07 9.78 12.83
N ILE A 829 -10.58 11.04 12.82
CA ILE A 829 -10.54 11.85 11.59
C ILE A 829 -9.53 11.27 10.60
N ARG A 830 -8.41 10.73 11.12
CA ARG A 830 -7.25 10.29 10.32
C ARG A 830 -6.98 8.80 10.34
N ARG A 831 -7.70 7.99 11.13
CA ARG A 831 -7.51 6.53 11.19
C ARG A 831 -8.86 5.80 11.19
N TYR A 832 -9.00 4.85 10.27
CA TYR A 832 -10.23 4.05 10.17
C TYR A 832 -10.39 3.07 11.35
N ALA A 833 -9.27 2.62 11.94
CA ALA A 833 -9.28 1.77 13.13
C ALA A 833 -10.02 2.43 14.28
N ASP A 834 -9.75 3.71 14.52
CA ASP A 834 -10.38 4.53 15.54
C ASP A 834 -11.87 4.70 15.27
N LEU A 835 -12.28 4.92 14.03
CA LEU A 835 -13.70 4.97 13.67
C LEU A 835 -14.43 3.64 13.99
N LEU A 836 -13.77 2.49 13.81
CA LEU A 836 -14.33 1.20 14.22
C LEU A 836 -14.41 1.07 15.74
N ALA A 837 -13.36 1.48 16.46
CA ALA A 837 -13.35 1.49 17.92
C ALA A 837 -14.43 2.41 18.49
N HIS A 838 -14.68 3.58 17.86
CA HIS A 838 -15.78 4.49 18.20
C HIS A 838 -17.14 3.83 18.05
N ARG A 839 -17.38 3.10 16.95
CA ARG A 839 -18.64 2.38 16.73
C ARG A 839 -18.84 1.25 17.74
N GLN A 840 -17.76 0.53 18.07
CA GLN A 840 -17.81 -0.50 19.11
C GLN A 840 -18.04 0.10 20.49
N LEU A 841 -17.37 1.19 20.84
CA LEU A 841 -17.57 1.84 22.13
C LEU A 841 -18.98 2.43 22.27
N ALA A 842 -19.52 3.04 21.21
CA ALA A 842 -20.89 3.55 21.20
C ALA A 842 -21.92 2.43 21.45
N ALA A 843 -21.70 1.25 20.87
CA ALA A 843 -22.52 0.08 21.13
C ALA A 843 -22.28 -0.53 22.53
N ALA A 844 -21.04 -0.48 23.05
CA ALA A 844 -20.69 -0.98 24.37
C ALA A 844 -21.29 -0.16 25.54
N ILE A 845 -21.75 1.07 25.24
CA ILE A 845 -22.46 1.94 26.19
C ILE A 845 -23.94 2.09 25.83
N ASP A 846 -24.47 1.22 24.98
CA ASP A 846 -25.88 1.19 24.55
C ASP A 846 -26.39 2.50 23.89
N TYR A 847 -25.49 3.31 23.33
CA TYR A 847 -25.85 4.56 22.64
C TYR A 847 -26.38 4.32 21.22
N GLU A 848 -25.78 3.40 20.47
CA GLU A 848 -26.20 3.03 19.12
C GLU A 848 -25.97 1.52 18.88
N ALA A 849 -26.94 0.85 18.24
CA ALA A 849 -26.80 -0.58 17.96
C ALA A 849 -25.62 -0.88 17.02
N ILE A 850 -24.89 -1.97 17.28
CA ILE A 850 -23.75 -2.35 16.45
C ILE A 850 -24.22 -2.83 15.07
N HIS A 851 -23.66 -2.23 14.02
CA HIS A 851 -23.95 -2.66 12.65
C HIS A 851 -23.37 -4.06 12.37
N PRO A 852 -24.08 -4.97 11.66
CA PRO A 852 -23.63 -6.34 11.41
C PRO A 852 -22.23 -6.46 10.77
N ASN A 853 -21.82 -5.47 9.96
CA ASN A 853 -20.48 -5.43 9.36
C ASN A 853 -19.36 -5.39 10.40
N VAL A 854 -19.60 -4.76 11.57
CA VAL A 854 -18.64 -4.59 12.67
C VAL A 854 -18.70 -5.78 13.63
N ARG A 855 -19.58 -6.76 13.40
CA ARG A 855 -19.70 -8.02 14.17
C ARG A 855 -19.20 -9.25 13.40
N SER A 856 -18.87 -9.11 12.12
CA SER A 856 -18.40 -10.22 11.30
C SER A 856 -16.88 -10.40 11.41
N ARG A 857 -16.43 -11.46 12.10
CA ARG A 857 -14.99 -11.77 12.27
C ARG A 857 -14.22 -11.76 10.95
N GLY A 858 -14.73 -12.47 9.93
CA GLY A 858 -14.05 -12.56 8.63
C GLY A 858 -13.95 -11.22 7.89
N ARG A 859 -14.93 -10.33 8.05
CA ARG A 859 -14.86 -8.97 7.48
C ARG A 859 -13.87 -8.11 8.24
N LEU A 860 -13.91 -8.11 9.57
CA LEU A 860 -12.96 -7.36 10.39
C LEU A 860 -11.52 -7.81 10.17
N GLU A 861 -11.28 -9.10 9.96
CA GLU A 861 -9.94 -9.60 9.61
C GLU A 861 -9.45 -9.04 8.27
N ALA A 862 -10.31 -8.99 7.25
CA ALA A 862 -9.98 -8.38 5.96
C ALA A 862 -9.70 -6.87 6.09
N VAL A 863 -10.50 -6.17 6.91
CA VAL A 863 -10.30 -4.74 7.21
C VAL A 863 -8.98 -4.53 7.94
N CYS A 864 -8.67 -5.32 8.98
CA CYS A 864 -7.40 -5.27 9.72
C CYS A 864 -6.20 -5.44 8.79
N LYS A 865 -6.26 -6.42 7.87
CA LYS A 865 -5.22 -6.62 6.85
C LYS A 865 -5.04 -5.38 5.98
N ASN A 866 -6.12 -4.76 5.51
CA ASN A 866 -6.04 -3.54 4.71
C ASN A 866 -5.42 -2.38 5.49
N ILE A 867 -5.94 -2.05 6.67
CA ILE A 867 -5.45 -0.90 7.47
C ILE A 867 -3.99 -1.10 7.94
N ASN A 868 -3.53 -2.34 8.17
CA ASN A 868 -2.13 -2.63 8.46
C ASN A 868 -1.22 -2.30 7.27
N VAL A 869 -1.63 -2.69 6.06
CA VAL A 869 -0.89 -2.35 4.82
C VAL A 869 -0.89 -0.84 4.60
N ARG A 870 -2.07 -0.19 4.66
CA ARG A 870 -2.22 1.25 4.48
C ARG A 870 -1.40 2.05 5.50
N HIS A 871 -1.39 1.63 6.77
CA HIS A 871 -0.60 2.27 7.82
C HIS A 871 0.91 2.18 7.56
N ARG A 872 1.40 0.99 7.17
CA ARG A 872 2.81 0.80 6.83
C ARG A 872 3.20 1.65 5.63
N ASN A 873 2.39 1.64 4.58
CA ASN A 873 2.61 2.41 3.37
C ASN A 873 2.65 3.91 3.66
N ALA A 874 1.72 4.42 4.47
CA ALA A 874 1.70 5.82 4.90
C ALA A 874 2.99 6.24 5.61
N GLN A 875 3.52 5.39 6.51
CA GLN A 875 4.80 5.65 7.19
C GLN A 875 5.99 5.65 6.21
N MET A 876 6.00 4.72 5.26
CA MET A 876 7.06 4.66 4.24
C MET A 876 7.01 5.87 3.30
N ALA A 877 5.80 6.28 2.88
CA ALA A 877 5.58 7.48 2.08
C ALA A 877 6.05 8.75 2.81
N GLY A 878 5.69 8.91 4.09
CA GLY A 878 6.15 10.04 4.90
C GLY A 878 7.68 10.11 5.02
N ARG A 879 8.33 8.98 5.31
CA ARG A 879 9.80 8.91 5.35
C ARG A 879 10.46 9.20 4.01
N ALA A 880 9.93 8.65 2.93
CA ALA A 880 10.44 8.91 1.58
C ALA A 880 10.27 10.39 1.19
N SER A 881 9.20 11.04 1.64
CA SER A 881 8.95 12.47 1.40
C SER A 881 9.99 13.30 2.14
N ILE A 882 10.21 13.03 3.43
CA ILE A 882 11.26 13.69 4.21
C ILE A 882 12.62 13.55 3.53
N ALA A 883 13.01 12.34 3.12
CA ALA A 883 14.28 12.10 2.45
C ALA A 883 14.44 12.92 1.16
N TYR A 884 13.39 13.01 0.34
CA TYR A 884 13.38 13.84 -0.87
C TYR A 884 13.57 15.33 -0.54
N TYR A 885 12.81 15.87 0.41
CA TYR A 885 12.90 17.28 0.77
C TYR A 885 14.21 17.65 1.47
N VAL A 886 14.81 16.73 2.22
CA VAL A 886 16.16 16.90 2.77
C VAL A 886 17.19 17.00 1.63
N GLY A 887 17.09 16.13 0.61
CA GLY A 887 17.95 16.20 -0.58
C GLY A 887 17.80 17.52 -1.34
N GLN A 888 16.57 18.05 -1.43
CA GLN A 888 16.31 19.35 -2.04
C GLN A 888 16.83 20.52 -1.19
N ALA A 889 16.71 20.46 0.14
CA ALA A 889 17.23 21.49 1.05
C ALA A 889 18.76 21.66 0.93
N LEU A 890 19.43 20.56 0.60
CA LEU A 890 20.88 20.46 0.38
C LEU A 890 21.30 20.75 -1.06
N LYS A 891 20.37 21.02 -1.98
CA LYS A 891 20.68 21.27 -3.40
C LYS A 891 21.62 22.46 -3.56
N GLY A 892 22.81 22.21 -4.10
CA GLY A 892 23.85 23.23 -4.28
C GLY A 892 24.50 23.70 -2.98
N LYS A 893 24.21 23.04 -1.85
CA LYS A 893 24.84 23.28 -0.55
C LYS A 893 25.71 22.08 -0.18
N VAL A 894 26.81 22.35 0.49
CA VAL A 894 27.67 21.33 1.08
C VAL A 894 27.69 21.56 2.58
N ALA A 895 27.38 20.52 3.35
CA ALA A 895 27.45 20.55 4.80
C ALA A 895 28.48 19.53 5.28
N GLU A 896 29.22 19.86 6.33
CA GLU A 896 30.08 18.90 7.02
C GLU A 896 29.47 18.61 8.38
N GLU A 897 29.13 17.36 8.61
CA GLU A 897 28.36 16.94 9.77
C GLU A 897 28.97 15.73 10.45
N ASP A 898 28.69 15.62 11.74
CA ASP A 898 28.96 14.42 12.51
C ASP A 898 28.02 13.28 12.06
N ALA A 899 28.57 12.10 11.86
CA ALA A 899 27.82 10.91 11.51
C ALA A 899 28.30 9.69 12.31
N PHE A 900 27.45 8.67 12.37
CA PHE A 900 27.72 7.46 13.14
C PHE A 900 27.65 6.22 12.25
N VAL A 901 28.68 5.38 12.31
CA VAL A 901 28.74 4.13 11.54
C VAL A 901 27.74 3.13 12.11
N MET A 902 26.75 2.77 11.29
CA MET A 902 25.61 1.92 11.65
C MET A 902 25.75 0.48 11.16
N LYS A 903 26.48 0.28 10.06
CA LYS A 903 26.70 -1.03 9.45
C LYS A 903 27.97 -1.02 8.62
N ILE A 904 28.73 -2.12 8.65
CA ILE A 904 29.93 -2.29 7.86
C ILE A 904 29.74 -3.49 6.93
N PHE A 905 30.25 -3.34 5.70
CA PHE A 905 30.32 -4.35 4.66
C PHE A 905 31.78 -4.53 4.24
N SER A 906 32.05 -5.60 3.51
CA SER A 906 33.40 -5.86 2.98
C SER A 906 33.87 -4.84 1.94
N ASN A 907 32.94 -4.09 1.33
CA ASN A 907 33.20 -3.10 0.28
C ASN A 907 32.56 -1.72 0.55
N GLY A 908 32.27 -1.40 1.81
CA GLY A 908 31.72 -0.10 2.20
C GLY A 908 31.07 -0.12 3.57
N PHE A 909 30.47 0.99 3.99
CA PHE A 909 29.81 1.11 5.28
C PHE A 909 28.66 2.13 5.21
N VAL A 910 27.68 1.99 6.10
CA VAL A 910 26.52 2.88 6.20
C VAL A 910 26.67 3.77 7.42
N VAL A 911 26.43 5.06 7.23
CA VAL A 911 26.46 6.07 8.28
C VAL A 911 25.09 6.73 8.45
N LEU A 912 24.78 7.16 9.67
CA LEU A 912 23.61 7.97 10.01
C LEU A 912 24.07 9.40 10.34
N VAL A 913 23.48 10.41 9.69
CA VAL A 913 23.68 11.83 10.04
C VAL A 913 22.50 12.30 10.89
N PRO A 914 22.66 12.50 12.21
CA PRO A 914 21.54 12.78 13.11
C PRO A 914 20.79 14.07 12.78
N ARG A 915 21.50 15.12 12.35
CA ARG A 915 20.93 16.43 11.99
C ARG A 915 19.86 16.31 10.92
N PHE A 916 20.11 15.49 9.91
CA PHE A 916 19.21 15.28 8.77
C PHE A 916 18.33 14.04 8.90
N GLY A 917 18.61 13.16 9.87
CA GLY A 917 17.91 11.90 10.04
C GLY A 917 18.05 10.97 8.83
N THR A 918 19.10 11.14 8.02
CA THR A 918 19.33 10.39 6.79
C THR A 918 20.47 9.40 6.94
N GLU A 919 20.33 8.26 6.26
CA GLU A 919 21.36 7.23 6.16
C GLU A 919 22.02 7.32 4.79
N GLY A 920 23.34 7.14 4.75
CA GLY A 920 24.11 7.12 3.51
C GLY A 920 25.07 5.94 3.46
N LEU A 921 25.16 5.32 2.29
CA LEU A 921 26.15 4.29 2.01
C LEU A 921 27.41 4.94 1.43
N ILE A 922 28.57 4.69 2.05
CA ILE A 922 29.89 5.09 1.56
C ILE A 922 30.60 3.83 1.07
N ARG A 923 30.90 3.77 -0.23
CA ARG A 923 31.58 2.62 -0.85
C ARG A 923 33.09 2.86 -0.90
N LEU A 924 33.88 1.80 -1.05
CA LEU A 924 35.33 1.94 -1.19
C LEU A 924 35.71 2.79 -2.41
N ARG A 925 35.05 2.60 -3.55
CA ARG A 925 35.21 3.45 -4.75
C ARG A 925 34.92 4.94 -4.49
N ASP A 926 34.12 5.26 -3.48
CA ASP A 926 33.79 6.65 -3.12
C ASP A 926 34.88 7.28 -2.23
N LEU A 927 35.85 6.49 -1.73
CA LEU A 927 36.93 6.95 -0.85
C LEU A 927 38.14 7.49 -1.60
N ALA A 928 38.53 6.86 -2.72
CA ALA A 928 39.67 7.23 -3.55
C ALA A 928 39.61 6.56 -4.94
N GLU A 929 40.29 7.17 -5.92
CA GLU A 929 40.57 6.58 -7.23
C GLU A 929 42.10 6.43 -7.39
N PRO A 930 42.66 5.22 -7.62
CA PRO A 930 41.98 3.92 -7.77
C PRO A 930 41.31 3.44 -6.47
N GLU A 931 40.32 2.54 -6.59
CA GLU A 931 39.60 1.97 -5.43
C GLU A 931 40.57 1.30 -4.45
N PRO A 932 40.51 1.62 -3.14
CA PRO A 932 41.43 1.06 -2.16
C PRO A 932 41.16 -0.43 -1.91
N GLU A 933 42.22 -1.17 -1.60
CA GLU A 933 42.09 -2.55 -1.14
C GLU A 933 41.51 -2.55 0.28
N ALA A 934 40.64 -3.51 0.59
CA ALA A 934 40.00 -3.59 1.89
C ALA A 934 40.08 -4.96 2.54
N GLU A 935 40.27 -4.93 3.85
CA GLU A 935 40.24 -6.05 4.76
C GLU A 935 39.12 -5.83 5.77
N TYR A 936 38.09 -6.69 5.70
CA TYR A 936 36.95 -6.64 6.60
C TYR A 936 37.03 -7.79 7.59
N ASP A 937 37.09 -7.42 8.86
CA ASP A 937 37.00 -8.34 9.98
C ASP A 937 35.54 -8.38 10.47
N ALA A 938 34.89 -9.51 10.20
CA ALA A 938 33.50 -9.75 10.58
C ALA A 938 33.32 -10.02 12.08
N GLU A 939 34.36 -10.46 12.79
CA GLU A 939 34.30 -10.73 14.23
C GLU A 939 34.39 -9.42 15.01
N THR A 940 35.35 -8.56 14.64
CA THR A 940 35.51 -7.26 15.32
C THR A 940 34.68 -6.14 14.71
N TYR A 941 33.95 -6.35 13.61
CA TYR A 941 33.21 -5.33 12.86
C TYR A 941 34.10 -4.13 12.50
N THR A 942 35.20 -4.41 11.82
CA THR A 942 36.22 -3.41 11.46
C THR A 942 36.53 -3.51 9.98
N LEU A 943 36.52 -2.37 9.29
CA LEU A 943 36.96 -2.24 7.90
C LEU A 943 38.27 -1.46 7.88
N THR A 944 39.33 -2.08 7.35
CA THR A 944 40.62 -1.42 7.14
C THR A 944 40.90 -1.34 5.65
N THR A 945 41.29 -0.17 5.16
CA THR A 945 41.67 0.02 3.76
C THR A 945 43.17 0.27 3.62
N LYS A 946 43.75 -0.17 2.49
CA LYS A 946 45.18 -0.06 2.14
C LYS A 946 45.33 0.49 0.72
N GLY A 947 46.50 1.06 0.41
CA GLY A 947 46.83 1.54 -0.94
C GLY A 947 46.48 3.01 -1.16
N SER A 948 45.47 3.29 -1.99
CA SER A 948 45.14 4.67 -2.43
C SER A 948 44.61 5.58 -1.31
N ARG A 949 44.02 5.00 -0.26
CA ARG A 949 43.63 5.70 0.96
C ARG A 949 43.59 4.71 2.12
N GLU A 950 44.34 5.00 3.18
CA GLU A 950 44.37 4.20 4.40
C GLU A 950 43.41 4.78 5.44
N ILE A 951 42.38 4.02 5.78
CA ILE A 951 41.45 4.34 6.87
C ILE A 951 41.12 3.07 7.66
N LYS A 952 40.80 3.27 8.92
CA LYS A 952 40.23 2.23 9.79
C LYS A 952 38.88 2.73 10.29
N VAL A 953 37.82 2.01 9.94
CA VAL A 953 36.44 2.35 10.30
C VAL A 953 35.85 1.22 11.14
N GLU A 954 35.25 1.58 12.26
CA GLU A 954 34.66 0.68 13.24
C GLU A 954 33.17 0.95 13.43
N LEU A 955 32.41 -0.09 13.77
CA LEU A 955 31.00 0.06 14.09
C LEU A 955 30.81 0.97 15.32
N PHE A 956 29.78 1.82 15.29
CA PHE A 956 29.49 2.87 16.28
C PHE A 956 30.53 3.99 16.39
N GLN A 957 31.52 4.03 15.49
CA GLN A 957 32.45 5.14 15.42
C GLN A 957 31.73 6.41 14.98
N LYS A 958 32.04 7.51 15.67
CA LYS A 958 31.73 8.85 15.19
C LYS A 958 32.73 9.21 14.11
N VAL A 959 32.24 9.56 12.94
CA VAL A 959 33.02 9.97 11.78
C VAL A 959 32.55 11.34 11.30
N ARG A 960 33.39 12.05 10.55
CA ARG A 960 33.00 13.32 9.93
C ARG A 960 32.74 13.11 8.46
N VAL A 961 31.56 13.49 8.01
CA VAL A 961 31.13 13.31 6.62
C VAL A 961 30.78 14.62 5.96
N ARG A 962 31.12 14.72 4.68
CA ARG A 962 30.60 15.73 3.78
C ARG A 962 29.28 15.24 3.23
N VAL A 963 28.24 16.03 3.42
CA VAL A 963 26.90 15.79 2.94
C VAL A 963 26.62 16.75 1.80
N ARG A 964 26.38 16.21 0.61
CA ARG A 964 26.04 16.99 -0.59
C ARG A 964 24.88 16.35 -1.33
N ASP A 965 24.19 17.14 -2.14
CA ASP A 965 23.22 16.59 -3.05
C ASP A 965 23.91 15.83 -4.19
N GLU A 966 23.34 14.70 -4.60
CA GLU A 966 23.77 13.96 -5.78
C GLU A 966 22.54 13.56 -6.57
N LYS A 967 22.58 13.78 -7.88
CA LYS A 967 21.60 13.22 -8.79
C LYS A 967 21.94 11.74 -8.98
N ASP A 968 21.17 10.88 -8.34
CA ASP A 968 21.30 9.44 -8.50
C ASP A 968 20.82 9.08 -9.92
N GLU A 969 21.76 8.69 -10.80
CA GLU A 969 21.47 8.28 -12.17
C GLU A 969 20.49 7.10 -12.22
N MET A 970 20.52 6.21 -11.21
CA MET A 970 19.65 5.03 -11.12
C MET A 970 18.22 5.42 -10.85
N THR A 971 17.98 6.30 -9.86
CA THR A 971 16.62 6.67 -9.45
C THR A 971 16.14 7.94 -10.13
N GLY A 972 17.00 8.68 -10.83
CA GLY A 972 16.68 10.00 -11.37
C GLY A 972 16.36 11.03 -10.29
N LYS A 973 16.53 10.67 -9.01
CA LYS A 973 16.25 11.50 -7.84
C LYS A 973 17.50 12.24 -7.40
N ARG A 974 17.31 13.45 -6.90
CA ARG A 974 18.33 14.12 -6.10
C ARG A 974 18.27 13.54 -4.69
N GLY A 975 19.25 12.69 -4.40
CA GLY A 975 19.45 12.10 -3.09
C GLY A 975 20.51 12.87 -2.31
N VAL A 976 20.91 12.27 -1.19
CA VAL A 976 22.03 12.75 -0.38
C VAL A 976 23.20 11.80 -0.59
N LYS A 977 24.33 12.34 -1.06
CA LYS A 977 25.62 11.63 -1.07
C LYS A 977 26.41 12.02 0.17
N MET A 978 26.99 11.01 0.79
CA MET A 978 27.86 11.19 1.94
C MET A 978 29.27 10.74 1.56
N GLU A 979 30.25 11.56 1.90
CA GLU A 979 31.66 11.28 1.66
C GLU A 979 32.43 11.40 2.96
N LEU A 980 33.30 10.43 3.21
CA LEU A 980 34.11 10.44 4.42
C LEU A 980 35.18 11.53 4.33
N ILE A 981 35.17 12.46 5.28
CA ILE A 981 36.24 13.45 5.47
C ILE A 981 37.29 12.85 6.40
N GLU A 982 36.87 12.50 7.61
CA GLU A 982 37.72 12.05 8.71
C GLU A 982 37.07 10.83 9.38
N ALA A 983 37.88 9.81 9.66
CA ALA A 983 37.48 8.56 10.29
C ALA A 983 37.68 8.63 11.80
#